data_AF-A0A377GG68-F1
#
_entry.id   AF-A0A377GG68-F1
#
_cell.length_a   1.000
_cell.length_b   1.000
_cell.length_c   1.000
_cell.angle_alpha   90.00
_cell.angle_beta   90.00
_cell.angle_gamma   90.00
#
_symmetry.space_group_name_H-M   'P 1'
#
loop_
_entity.id
_entity.type
_entity.pdbx_description
1 polymer ?
#
loop_
_entity_poly.entity_id
_entity_poly.type
_entity_poly.pdbx_seq_one_letter_code
_entity_poly.pdbx_strand_id
1 'polypeptide(L)'
;MPKNNSLLAAINNPALLSKGDLARHALDELISVDLSDPVNLRKAVTKHRVLWGREFGIRPDGIDTWESTNPRFLAGADADDYLNDETFLDSTDRVDSFAKIKQAATEQRIHFGLSAVTDQEVLINILKYNSDECRAYLTKKVVPEMPEPQGWHATAPHATPGHPGTNDSRDILTDEAVIRIQQQAAKQLLFQLIAKPDLQNPKLLDDLISARNDLAQFKVAAQALGFPAEGLTSLEQEFPDELFDKAQERSDALKKVAALEEFNRILSTLDYTWLSSKTPMLGIASPEGFLNTLLNQPEFLAVKDTLKEDKAVLGAKVQQQLCARYLQDKLLKDGLNLGERTTKGAPICNANNEADLKAALKNGIPGHDAIIDKAVGTDNLNLFKVSMIKGLLSKIPSNAHNIGYLKGLDQAKIKDLPKRLAGFIDNGNDSLSLDFLKPEHLNDIKGVIREQLKSFARDQRIEDFKDLVDKAQSSYGREAHKALIDLFRQLPEEKQVEILSVEKRNDLNLVINARTLEQIKFFWGTVNSHGQPLNVSALVLENERNAAFKNVHNPVIAKLLVNLDIPTDKIAAVNQALFDHRALNFSDPDHYKTLVEALWVASGSPANKNEFYQAFNLTAADSNVLVDPHEVANKIQAHHKNNVIVYERLQEPRILPAGKRFDELFLKVGRPGSWASADDVKKAEALFVASKDVHEFLDKLIPEPNDEQSKALKESLSRALTPTVFREIKAEKRKNLFDKDNDENKQKIINEVTQELTELQKSKPSIEEHKAKLEKIPDNKILQASLYNLALEGNTSERTQAMKKTYKELSEQCDEIIEHLETNLRDLDACLESTKEPQPPNDIKSLEVRRQFTEMREKLEAEKSAVSEQLAFYKTTKAKISGEKGLLSTIDEFSSGKVRLQHKSSNVMYKAIEKDQVATLARQLNPAATTSLGTTLSTNRDPNYSIEEIPEKGKVLCADMVHYQPDENNPGNKIEADKGRFTVDFHPEGKIVPGLLQGSEVYKRHPQEVKIFYLSEDPNYKAKDAIEAAMNLLERWDGKTPITLKGVKGKEEELQYLWTALVVLGEHHPNFSQSKIEFSVRNTAAWNPSVEKNWRGFTKESVYESVFKGTAKSHIAEQVADFKSIMDKRKREELDTTSKKTVSDYKENLSGIKTPNDKNKKIEGPVLSQGSNSIKK
;
A
#
# COMPACT_ATOMS: atom_id res chain seq x y z
N MET A 1 60.72 -3.02 -65.53
CA MET A 1 60.43 -4.26 -64.76
C MET A 1 58.94 -4.56 -64.86
N PRO A 2 58.51 -5.84 -64.77
CA PRO A 2 57.10 -6.19 -64.74
C PRO A 2 56.35 -5.49 -63.60
N LYS A 3 55.07 -5.19 -63.83
CA LYS A 3 54.22 -4.37 -62.95
C LYS A 3 53.33 -5.18 -61.99
N ASN A 4 53.59 -6.48 -61.86
CA ASN A 4 52.82 -7.38 -61.00
C ASN A 4 52.67 -6.86 -59.56
N ASN A 5 53.78 -6.55 -58.89
CA ASN A 5 53.79 -5.99 -57.53
C ASN A 5 53.02 -4.66 -57.46
N SER A 6 53.25 -3.74 -58.41
CA SER A 6 52.57 -2.44 -58.44
C SER A 6 51.05 -2.57 -58.61
N LEU A 7 50.60 -3.52 -59.43
CA LEU A 7 49.18 -3.83 -59.59
C LEU A 7 48.59 -4.47 -58.34
N LEU A 8 49.29 -5.44 -57.74
CA LEU A 8 48.84 -6.07 -56.50
C LEU A 8 48.77 -5.06 -55.34
N ALA A 9 49.74 -4.17 -55.22
CA ALA A 9 49.75 -3.08 -54.24
C ALA A 9 48.61 -2.07 -54.47
N ALA A 10 48.28 -1.76 -55.73
CA ALA A 10 47.15 -0.91 -56.07
C ALA A 10 45.80 -1.58 -55.75
N ILE A 11 45.66 -2.88 -56.02
CA ILE A 11 44.46 -3.66 -55.67
C ILE A 11 44.27 -3.64 -54.16
N ASN A 12 45.32 -3.91 -53.39
CA ASN A 12 45.27 -3.92 -51.92
C ASN A 12 45.23 -2.53 -51.28
N ASN A 13 45.25 -1.45 -52.06
CA ASN A 13 45.19 -0.10 -51.53
C ASN A 13 43.76 0.23 -51.08
N PRO A 14 43.51 0.58 -49.80
CA PRO A 14 42.17 0.95 -49.33
C PRO A 14 41.51 2.10 -50.13
N ALA A 15 42.31 2.99 -50.73
CA ALA A 15 41.81 4.07 -51.58
C ALA A 15 41.10 3.57 -52.84
N LEU A 16 41.30 2.32 -53.25
CA LEU A 16 40.62 1.70 -54.39
C LEU A 16 39.10 1.69 -54.20
N LEU A 17 38.64 1.34 -53.00
CA LEU A 17 37.20 1.25 -52.70
C LEU A 17 36.49 2.60 -52.87
N SER A 18 37.20 3.72 -52.63
CA SER A 18 36.68 5.07 -52.81
C SER A 18 36.40 5.46 -54.27
N LYS A 19 36.86 4.68 -55.25
CA LYS A 19 36.68 4.95 -56.69
C LYS A 19 35.34 4.44 -57.24
N GLY A 20 34.48 3.88 -56.39
CA GLY A 20 33.11 3.50 -56.74
C GLY A 20 33.05 2.49 -57.90
N ASP A 21 32.16 2.73 -58.86
CA ASP A 21 31.94 1.82 -59.99
C ASP A 21 33.17 1.56 -60.86
N LEU A 22 34.12 2.51 -60.93
CA LEU A 22 35.36 2.32 -61.69
C LEU A 22 36.19 1.18 -61.09
N ALA A 23 36.32 1.15 -59.76
CA ALA A 23 37.01 0.06 -59.06
C ALA A 23 36.20 -1.24 -59.17
N ARG A 24 34.89 -1.19 -58.95
CA ARG A 24 34.02 -2.37 -59.04
C ARG A 24 34.15 -3.08 -60.38
N HIS A 25 33.99 -2.35 -61.49
CA HIS A 25 34.11 -2.93 -62.84
C HIS A 25 35.52 -3.47 -63.12
N ALA A 26 36.57 -2.77 -62.68
CA ALA A 26 37.94 -3.24 -62.88
C ALA A 26 38.23 -4.53 -62.11
N LEU A 27 37.71 -4.66 -60.88
CA LEU A 27 37.82 -5.87 -60.07
C LEU A 27 37.01 -7.03 -60.70
N ASP A 28 35.77 -6.77 -61.11
CA ASP A 28 34.90 -7.76 -61.78
C ASP A 28 35.57 -8.31 -63.06
N GLU A 29 36.24 -7.44 -63.83
CA GLU A 29 36.98 -7.83 -65.03
C GLU A 29 38.19 -8.72 -64.69
N LEU A 30 38.99 -8.36 -63.67
CA LEU A 30 40.14 -9.19 -63.22
C LEU A 30 39.70 -10.55 -62.66
N ILE A 31 38.55 -10.61 -62.01
CA ILE A 31 37.96 -11.85 -61.46
C ILE A 31 37.52 -12.79 -62.60
N SER A 32 36.98 -12.24 -63.69
CA SER A 32 36.43 -13.02 -64.81
C SER A 32 37.49 -13.61 -65.74
N VAL A 33 38.75 -13.19 -65.63
CA VAL A 33 39.83 -13.61 -66.53
C VAL A 33 40.12 -15.11 -66.44
N ASP A 34 40.26 -15.72 -67.61
CA ASP A 34 40.82 -17.06 -67.79
C ASP A 34 42.35 -17.01 -67.75
N LEU A 35 42.94 -17.62 -66.72
CA LEU A 35 44.40 -17.62 -66.50
C LEU A 35 45.16 -18.69 -67.32
N SER A 36 44.46 -19.54 -68.09
CA SER A 36 45.10 -20.50 -68.99
C SER A 36 45.84 -19.84 -70.15
N ASP A 37 45.44 -18.62 -70.52
CA ASP A 37 46.15 -17.73 -71.44
C ASP A 37 46.57 -16.43 -70.71
N PRO A 38 47.88 -16.25 -70.44
CA PRO A 38 48.42 -15.07 -69.77
C PRO A 38 48.05 -13.72 -70.43
N VAL A 39 47.74 -13.70 -71.73
CA VAL A 39 47.36 -12.48 -72.46
C VAL A 39 46.04 -11.91 -71.95
N ASN A 40 45.13 -12.74 -71.44
CA ASN A 40 43.81 -12.30 -70.98
C ASN A 40 43.88 -11.38 -69.76
N LEU A 41 44.78 -11.67 -68.79
CA LEU A 41 44.94 -10.80 -67.63
C LEU A 41 45.51 -9.44 -68.03
N ARG A 42 46.49 -9.43 -68.92
CA ARG A 42 47.08 -8.21 -69.48
C ARG A 42 46.03 -7.34 -70.18
N LYS A 43 45.12 -7.96 -70.94
CA LYS A 43 43.99 -7.28 -71.58
C LYS A 43 42.98 -6.72 -70.57
N ALA A 44 42.66 -7.45 -69.51
CA ALA A 44 41.75 -6.97 -68.47
C ALA A 44 42.32 -5.74 -67.73
N VAL A 45 43.62 -5.75 -67.42
CA VAL A 45 44.30 -4.61 -66.79
C VAL A 45 44.33 -3.39 -67.73
N THR A 46 44.66 -3.59 -69.02
CA THR A 46 44.73 -2.49 -70.01
C THR A 46 43.35 -1.90 -70.36
N LYS A 47 42.27 -2.71 -70.33
CA LYS A 47 40.89 -2.23 -70.51
C LYS A 47 40.51 -1.18 -69.46
N HIS A 48 41.03 -1.32 -68.24
CA HIS A 48 40.80 -0.40 -67.12
C HIS A 48 41.96 0.58 -66.91
N ARG A 49 42.66 0.96 -67.99
CA ARG A 49 43.84 1.84 -67.94
C ARG A 49 43.63 3.19 -67.26
N VAL A 50 42.42 3.74 -67.31
CA VAL A 50 42.07 5.00 -66.64
C VAL A 50 42.20 4.84 -65.13
N LEU A 51 41.73 3.74 -64.56
CA LEU A 51 41.86 3.47 -63.13
C LEU A 51 43.32 3.16 -62.78
N TRP A 52 43.90 2.14 -63.40
CA TRP A 52 45.19 1.62 -62.99
C TRP A 52 46.35 2.58 -63.31
N GLY A 53 46.32 3.25 -64.45
CA GLY A 53 47.40 4.17 -64.86
C GLY A 53 47.29 5.57 -64.29
N ARG A 54 46.09 6.16 -64.22
CA ARG A 54 45.90 7.54 -63.74
C ARG A 54 45.80 7.63 -62.22
N GLU A 55 45.00 6.76 -61.60
CA GLU A 55 44.74 6.83 -60.15
C GLU A 55 45.82 6.12 -59.33
N PHE A 56 46.43 5.06 -59.88
CA PHE A 56 47.41 4.22 -59.18
C PHE A 56 48.79 4.17 -59.85
N GLY A 57 49.01 4.91 -60.95
CA GLY A 57 50.33 5.07 -61.56
C GLY A 57 50.91 3.81 -62.21
N ILE A 58 50.09 2.79 -62.51
CA ILE A 58 50.52 1.56 -63.17
C ILE A 58 50.64 1.85 -64.67
N ARG A 59 51.83 2.24 -65.10
CA ARG A 59 52.15 2.62 -66.48
C ARG A 59 53.54 2.10 -66.90
N PRO A 60 53.82 1.99 -68.22
CA PRO A 60 55.14 1.62 -68.71
C PRO A 60 56.25 2.56 -68.19
N ASP A 61 57.46 2.02 -67.99
CA ASP A 61 58.60 2.81 -67.50
C ASP A 61 58.97 3.93 -68.50
N GLY A 62 59.04 5.18 -68.01
CA GLY A 62 59.43 6.35 -68.83
C GLY A 62 58.29 7.06 -69.59
N ILE A 63 57.02 6.75 -69.33
CA ILE A 63 55.86 7.36 -69.99
C ILE A 63 54.93 8.04 -68.97
N ASP A 64 54.54 9.31 -69.22
CA ASP A 64 53.70 10.09 -68.29
C ASP A 64 52.20 9.87 -68.43
N THR A 65 51.73 9.36 -69.57
CA THR A 65 50.32 9.03 -69.79
C THR A 65 50.20 7.76 -70.62
N TRP A 66 49.37 6.80 -70.20
CA TRP A 66 49.17 5.52 -70.89
C TRP A 66 48.61 5.69 -72.33
N GLU A 67 48.11 6.88 -72.66
CA GLU A 67 47.54 7.25 -73.97
C GLU A 67 48.58 7.85 -74.94
N SER A 68 49.80 8.19 -74.50
CA SER A 68 50.82 8.86 -75.31
C SER A 68 51.88 7.92 -75.90
N THR A 69 51.58 6.64 -76.05
CA THR A 69 52.53 5.64 -76.55
C THR A 69 52.88 5.89 -78.02
N ASN A 70 53.97 6.64 -78.25
CA ASN A 70 54.60 6.79 -79.56
C ASN A 70 55.61 5.63 -79.74
N PRO A 71 55.49 4.80 -80.81
CA PRO A 71 56.27 3.56 -80.98
C PRO A 71 57.80 3.72 -81.04
N ARG A 72 58.34 4.96 -81.02
CA ARG A 72 59.78 5.23 -81.04
C ARG A 72 60.51 5.03 -79.70
N PHE A 73 59.80 4.94 -78.57
CA PHE A 73 60.43 4.87 -77.24
C PHE A 73 60.76 3.44 -76.75
N LEU A 74 60.29 2.40 -77.45
CA LEU A 74 60.44 0.99 -77.05
C LEU A 74 61.26 0.16 -78.06
N ALA A 75 62.43 0.66 -78.48
CA ALA A 75 63.39 -0.07 -79.34
C ALA A 75 62.79 -0.76 -80.59
N GLY A 76 61.67 -0.25 -81.13
CA GLY A 76 61.00 -0.79 -82.32
C GLY A 76 59.85 -1.79 -82.07
N ALA A 77 59.47 -2.05 -80.82
CA ALA A 77 58.24 -2.80 -80.50
C ALA A 77 57.02 -1.86 -80.47
N ASP A 78 55.87 -2.33 -80.97
CA ASP A 78 54.61 -1.61 -80.85
C ASP A 78 54.23 -1.49 -79.36
N ALA A 79 53.54 -0.42 -78.98
CA ALA A 79 53.06 -0.25 -77.60
C ALA A 79 52.05 -1.33 -77.22
N ASP A 80 51.27 -1.80 -78.20
CA ASP A 80 50.37 -2.95 -78.03
C ASP A 80 51.15 -4.26 -77.85
N ASP A 81 52.36 -4.40 -78.40
CA ASP A 81 53.21 -5.58 -78.16
C ASP A 81 53.72 -5.59 -76.71
N TYR A 82 54.21 -4.45 -76.20
CA TYR A 82 54.66 -4.34 -74.80
C TYR A 82 53.56 -4.67 -73.80
N LEU A 83 52.34 -4.17 -74.01
CA LEU A 83 51.22 -4.40 -73.10
C LEU A 83 50.70 -5.86 -73.11
N ASN A 84 51.03 -6.64 -74.14
CA ASN A 84 50.68 -8.06 -74.20
C ASN A 84 51.86 -8.99 -73.83
N ASP A 85 53.03 -8.43 -73.50
CA ASP A 85 54.28 -9.17 -73.24
C ASP A 85 54.59 -9.37 -71.73
N GLU A 86 55.46 -10.34 -71.44
CA GLU A 86 55.96 -10.67 -70.08
C GLU A 86 56.67 -9.49 -69.40
N THR A 87 57.18 -8.52 -70.17
CA THR A 87 57.83 -7.32 -69.65
C THR A 87 56.87 -6.30 -69.02
N PHE A 88 55.57 -6.36 -69.32
CA PHE A 88 54.53 -5.54 -68.67
C PHE A 88 53.95 -6.24 -67.44
N LEU A 89 53.45 -7.46 -67.60
CA LEU A 89 53.02 -8.33 -66.50
C LEU A 89 53.57 -9.73 -66.73
N ASP A 90 54.40 -10.20 -65.79
CA ASP A 90 55.11 -11.48 -65.87
C ASP A 90 54.21 -12.61 -65.35
N SER A 91 53.87 -13.54 -66.23
CA SER A 91 53.03 -14.70 -65.96
C SER A 91 53.77 -15.80 -65.20
N THR A 92 55.10 -15.74 -65.17
CA THR A 92 55.98 -16.70 -64.48
C THR A 92 56.43 -16.22 -63.09
N ASP A 93 56.02 -15.01 -62.68
CA ASP A 93 56.30 -14.46 -61.35
C ASP A 93 55.69 -15.35 -60.25
N ARG A 94 56.54 -15.88 -59.36
CA ARG A 94 56.13 -16.77 -58.27
C ARG A 94 55.71 -16.01 -57.01
N VAL A 95 56.13 -14.76 -56.85
CA VAL A 95 55.85 -13.95 -55.66
C VAL A 95 54.58 -13.13 -55.88
N ASP A 96 54.47 -12.44 -57.02
CA ASP A 96 53.33 -11.59 -57.39
C ASP A 96 52.59 -12.19 -58.59
N SER A 97 52.29 -13.48 -58.50
CA SER A 97 51.65 -14.25 -59.58
C SER A 97 50.28 -13.69 -59.97
N PHE A 98 49.84 -14.02 -61.19
CA PHE A 98 48.50 -13.71 -61.69
C PHE A 98 47.39 -14.28 -60.80
N ALA A 99 47.61 -15.44 -60.18
CA ALA A 99 46.68 -16.02 -59.21
C ALA A 99 46.51 -15.13 -57.98
N LYS A 100 47.59 -14.55 -57.43
CA LYS A 100 47.52 -13.63 -56.29
C LYS A 100 46.82 -12.32 -56.63
N ILE A 101 47.02 -11.80 -57.84
CA ILE A 101 46.30 -10.62 -58.35
C ILE A 101 44.78 -10.90 -58.38
N LYS A 102 44.39 -12.10 -58.85
CA LYS A 102 42.98 -12.52 -58.87
C LYS A 102 42.40 -12.75 -57.47
N GLN A 103 43.17 -13.35 -56.55
CA GLN A 103 42.78 -13.52 -55.13
C GLN A 103 42.54 -12.15 -54.47
N ALA A 104 43.49 -11.22 -54.61
CA ALA A 104 43.36 -9.87 -54.08
C ALA A 104 42.17 -9.12 -54.69
N ALA A 105 41.95 -9.26 -56.01
CA ALA A 105 40.79 -8.65 -56.66
C ALA A 105 39.46 -9.17 -56.11
N THR A 106 39.38 -10.48 -55.86
CA THR A 106 38.18 -11.13 -55.27
C THR A 106 37.93 -10.66 -53.84
N GLU A 107 38.96 -10.61 -53.00
CA GLU A 107 38.86 -10.12 -51.62
C GLU A 107 38.41 -8.65 -51.57
N GLN A 108 39.02 -7.78 -52.38
CA GLN A 108 38.69 -6.35 -52.41
C GLN A 108 37.29 -6.10 -52.96
N ARG A 109 36.83 -6.92 -53.92
CA ARG A 109 35.46 -6.85 -54.42
C ARG A 109 34.43 -7.19 -53.34
N ILE A 110 34.76 -8.11 -52.43
CA ILE A 110 33.94 -8.44 -51.26
C ILE A 110 33.98 -7.31 -50.23
N HIS A 111 35.15 -6.74 -49.92
CA HIS A 111 35.25 -5.56 -49.04
C HIS A 111 34.43 -4.37 -49.57
N PHE A 112 34.43 -4.17 -50.88
CA PHE A 112 33.57 -3.18 -51.55
C PHE A 112 32.09 -3.43 -51.26
N GLY A 113 31.60 -4.66 -51.48
CA GLY A 113 30.21 -5.02 -51.17
C GLY A 113 29.88 -4.90 -49.69
N LEU A 114 30.80 -5.32 -48.82
CA LEU A 114 30.62 -5.27 -47.36
C LEU A 114 30.39 -3.84 -46.87
N SER A 115 31.14 -2.86 -47.40
CA SER A 115 31.00 -1.44 -47.03
C SER A 115 29.60 -0.86 -47.25
N ALA A 116 28.78 -1.46 -48.12
CA ALA A 116 27.42 -1.04 -48.42
C ALA A 116 26.35 -1.77 -47.57
N VAL A 117 26.74 -2.76 -46.76
CA VAL A 117 25.81 -3.56 -45.96
C VAL A 117 25.28 -2.77 -44.76
N THR A 118 23.98 -2.47 -44.79
CA THR A 118 23.28 -1.82 -43.67
C THR A 118 22.51 -2.81 -42.79
N ASP A 119 22.33 -4.05 -43.24
CA ASP A 119 21.65 -5.10 -42.49
C ASP A 119 22.59 -5.78 -41.49
N GLN A 120 22.31 -5.59 -40.19
CA GLN A 120 23.09 -6.19 -39.10
C GLN A 120 23.10 -7.71 -39.15
N GLU A 121 22.00 -8.35 -39.59
CA GLU A 121 21.94 -9.81 -39.68
C GLU A 121 22.94 -10.35 -40.71
N VAL A 122 23.18 -9.62 -41.80
CA VAL A 122 24.19 -10.01 -42.79
C VAL A 122 25.60 -9.96 -42.18
N LEU A 123 25.91 -8.91 -41.42
CA LEU A 123 27.20 -8.77 -40.73
C LEU A 123 27.38 -9.84 -39.63
N ILE A 124 26.34 -10.11 -38.83
CA ILE A 124 26.35 -11.14 -37.79
C ILE A 124 26.56 -12.53 -38.41
N ASN A 125 25.91 -12.83 -39.54
CA ASN A 125 26.07 -14.11 -40.22
C ASN A 125 27.50 -14.31 -40.76
N ILE A 126 28.14 -13.26 -41.30
CA ILE A 126 29.57 -13.32 -41.70
C ILE A 126 30.48 -13.68 -40.51
N LEU A 127 30.21 -13.10 -39.35
CA LEU A 127 30.97 -13.35 -38.13
C LEU A 127 30.71 -14.74 -37.52
N LYS A 128 29.53 -15.29 -37.76
CA LYS A 128 29.09 -16.59 -37.23
C LYS A 128 29.61 -17.77 -38.03
N TYR A 129 29.68 -17.63 -39.35
CA TYR A 129 30.05 -18.72 -40.25
C TYR A 129 31.54 -19.03 -40.22
N ASN A 130 31.89 -20.32 -40.32
CA ASN A 130 33.28 -20.73 -40.53
C ASN A 130 33.76 -20.33 -41.94
N SER A 131 35.05 -20.51 -42.26
CA SER A 131 35.60 -20.01 -43.52
C SER A 131 34.91 -20.55 -44.79
N ASP A 132 34.55 -21.84 -44.81
CA ASP A 132 33.92 -22.49 -45.97
C ASP A 132 32.45 -22.08 -46.12
N GLU A 133 31.74 -21.90 -45.00
CA GLU A 133 30.37 -21.37 -44.97
C GLU A 133 30.34 -19.89 -45.36
N CYS A 134 31.32 -19.11 -44.92
CA CYS A 134 31.44 -17.70 -45.22
C CYS A 134 31.70 -17.48 -46.72
N ARG A 135 32.59 -18.27 -47.35
CA ARG A 135 32.78 -18.26 -48.81
C ARG A 135 31.47 -18.46 -49.57
N ALA A 136 30.67 -19.45 -49.14
CA ALA A 136 29.36 -19.73 -49.73
C ALA A 136 28.34 -18.60 -49.50
N TYR A 137 28.45 -17.88 -48.38
CA TYR A 137 27.55 -16.80 -48.01
C TYR A 137 27.86 -15.47 -48.70
N LEU A 138 29.14 -15.08 -48.75
CA LEU A 138 29.59 -13.77 -49.26
C LEU A 138 29.15 -13.53 -50.71
N THR A 139 29.29 -14.52 -51.57
CA THR A 139 28.89 -14.44 -52.99
C THR A 139 27.37 -14.43 -53.19
N LYS A 140 26.59 -14.88 -52.21
CA LYS A 140 25.11 -14.89 -52.30
C LYS A 140 24.47 -13.65 -51.69
N LYS A 141 25.06 -13.08 -50.65
CA LYS A 141 24.43 -12.05 -49.80
C LYS A 141 25.18 -10.72 -49.74
N VAL A 142 26.50 -10.72 -49.91
CA VAL A 142 27.30 -9.49 -49.86
C VAL A 142 27.61 -8.98 -51.26
N VAL A 143 27.90 -9.89 -52.20
CA VAL A 143 28.22 -9.55 -53.59
C VAL A 143 27.54 -10.49 -54.60
N PRO A 144 26.20 -10.54 -54.65
CA PRO A 144 25.45 -11.41 -55.58
C PRO A 144 25.72 -11.12 -57.07
N GLU A 145 26.18 -9.93 -57.39
CA GLU A 145 26.48 -9.48 -58.75
C GLU A 145 27.95 -9.71 -59.15
N MET A 146 28.78 -10.25 -58.25
CA MET A 146 30.18 -10.54 -58.56
C MET A 146 30.27 -11.65 -59.61
N PRO A 147 31.05 -11.47 -60.69
CA PRO A 147 31.30 -12.54 -61.65
C PRO A 147 31.92 -13.77 -60.96
N GLU A 148 31.53 -14.96 -61.41
CA GLU A 148 32.08 -16.20 -60.84
C GLU A 148 33.57 -16.32 -61.22
N PRO A 149 34.50 -16.33 -60.25
CA PRO A 149 35.91 -16.46 -60.56
C PRO A 149 36.18 -17.83 -61.21
N GLN A 150 36.90 -17.87 -62.33
CA GLN A 150 37.39 -19.16 -62.85
C GLN A 150 38.24 -19.86 -61.77
N GLY A 151 37.90 -21.11 -61.46
CA GLY A 151 38.45 -21.88 -60.34
C GLY A 151 37.57 -21.88 -59.09
N TRP A 152 36.44 -21.18 -59.10
CA TRP A 152 35.44 -21.24 -58.02
C TRP A 152 34.67 -22.56 -58.08
N HIS A 153 34.66 -23.29 -56.98
CA HIS A 153 33.97 -24.58 -56.87
C HIS A 153 32.47 -24.38 -56.61
N ALA A 154 31.66 -25.35 -57.06
CA ALA A 154 30.23 -25.35 -56.78
C ALA A 154 29.97 -25.46 -55.26
N THR A 155 29.08 -24.61 -54.74
CA THR A 155 28.74 -24.63 -53.31
C THR A 155 27.97 -25.90 -52.96
N ALA A 156 28.50 -26.68 -52.02
CA ALA A 156 27.83 -27.86 -51.50
C ALA A 156 26.60 -27.46 -50.67
N PRO A 157 25.40 -27.98 -50.98
CA PRO A 157 24.19 -27.63 -50.25
C PRO A 157 24.21 -28.23 -48.83
N HIS A 158 23.64 -27.50 -47.88
CA HIS A 158 23.47 -27.97 -46.50
C HIS A 158 22.03 -28.48 -46.29
N ALA A 159 21.84 -29.48 -45.41
CA ALA A 159 20.54 -30.12 -45.19
C ALA A 159 19.48 -29.16 -44.60
N THR A 160 19.91 -28.12 -43.89
CA THR A 160 19.03 -27.10 -43.31
C THR A 160 18.63 -26.04 -44.34
N PRO A 161 17.33 -25.85 -44.65
CA PRO A 161 16.87 -24.78 -45.52
C PRO A 161 17.27 -23.40 -45.00
N GLY A 162 17.84 -22.55 -45.87
CA GLY A 162 18.32 -21.21 -45.51
C GLY A 162 19.77 -21.13 -45.03
N HIS A 163 20.47 -22.26 -44.86
CA HIS A 163 21.91 -22.30 -44.58
C HIS A 163 22.73 -21.98 -45.86
N PRO A 164 23.88 -21.28 -45.77
CA PRO A 164 24.66 -20.90 -46.95
C PRO A 164 25.20 -22.07 -47.78
N GLY A 165 25.43 -23.22 -47.14
CA GLY A 165 26.22 -24.33 -47.71
C GLY A 165 27.70 -24.19 -47.35
N THR A 166 28.56 -24.99 -47.95
CA THR A 166 30.02 -24.88 -47.82
C THR A 166 30.67 -24.74 -49.20
N ASN A 167 31.73 -23.95 -49.28
CA ASN A 167 32.49 -23.73 -50.50
C ASN A 167 33.99 -23.82 -50.18
N ASP A 168 34.71 -24.70 -50.88
CA ASP A 168 36.13 -25.01 -50.65
C ASP A 168 37.07 -24.29 -51.63
N SER A 169 36.66 -23.18 -52.24
CA SER A 169 37.46 -22.35 -53.17
C SER A 169 38.60 -21.57 -52.47
N ARG A 170 39.43 -22.27 -51.71
CA ARG A 170 40.52 -21.71 -50.90
C ARG A 170 41.64 -21.11 -51.74
N ASP A 171 41.78 -21.57 -52.98
CA ASP A 171 42.76 -21.04 -53.95
C ASP A 171 42.32 -19.70 -54.57
N ILE A 172 41.07 -19.28 -54.35
CA ILE A 172 40.53 -17.99 -54.86
C ILE A 172 40.27 -17.01 -53.72
N LEU A 173 39.63 -17.45 -52.64
CA LEU A 173 39.45 -16.66 -51.42
C LEU A 173 40.04 -17.43 -50.25
N THR A 174 41.27 -17.07 -49.85
CA THR A 174 42.02 -17.82 -48.83
C THR A 174 41.38 -17.70 -47.44
N ASP A 175 41.76 -18.56 -46.49
CA ASP A 175 41.23 -18.49 -45.12
C ASP A 175 41.60 -17.15 -44.45
N GLU A 176 42.80 -16.63 -44.73
CA GLU A 176 43.25 -15.32 -44.23
C GLU A 176 42.43 -14.16 -44.81
N ALA A 177 42.03 -14.26 -46.09
CA ALA A 177 41.15 -13.26 -46.70
C ALA A 177 39.76 -13.26 -46.04
N VAL A 178 39.22 -14.44 -45.73
CA VAL A 178 37.95 -14.55 -44.98
C VAL A 178 38.07 -13.94 -43.59
N ILE A 179 39.17 -14.16 -42.87
CA ILE A 179 39.42 -13.54 -41.56
C ILE A 179 39.44 -12.01 -41.67
N ARG A 180 40.11 -11.44 -42.68
CA ARG A 180 40.12 -9.97 -42.90
C ARG A 180 38.73 -9.43 -43.25
N ILE A 181 37.93 -10.19 -43.99
CA ILE A 181 36.53 -9.84 -44.28
C ILE A 181 35.69 -9.86 -43.00
N GLN A 182 35.85 -10.86 -42.14
CA GLN A 182 35.18 -10.93 -40.83
C GLN A 182 35.59 -9.79 -39.91
N GLN A 183 36.88 -9.44 -39.87
CA GLN A 183 37.39 -8.28 -39.15
C GLN A 183 36.75 -6.96 -39.62
N GLN A 184 36.62 -6.76 -40.92
CA GLN A 184 35.93 -5.58 -41.47
C GLN A 184 34.43 -5.60 -41.15
N ALA A 185 33.78 -6.77 -41.16
CA ALA A 185 32.36 -6.91 -40.80
C ALA A 185 32.14 -6.58 -39.32
N ALA A 186 33.04 -7.01 -38.44
CA ALA A 186 33.03 -6.69 -37.01
C ALA A 186 33.11 -5.17 -36.77
N LYS A 187 34.03 -4.50 -37.46
CA LYS A 187 34.17 -3.03 -37.40
C LYS A 187 32.88 -2.32 -37.81
N GLN A 188 32.29 -2.74 -38.92
CA GLN A 188 31.05 -2.14 -39.42
C GLN A 188 29.86 -2.37 -38.48
N LEU A 189 29.75 -3.57 -37.90
CA LEU A 189 28.71 -3.89 -36.94
C LEU A 189 28.83 -3.02 -35.68
N LEU A 190 30.04 -2.83 -35.13
CA LEU A 190 30.25 -1.97 -33.96
C LEU A 190 29.85 -0.52 -34.22
N PHE A 191 30.19 0.05 -35.39
CA PHE A 191 29.71 1.39 -35.76
C PHE A 191 28.18 1.47 -35.78
N GLN A 192 27.49 0.43 -36.27
CA GLN A 192 26.03 0.38 -36.30
C GLN A 192 25.42 0.21 -34.90
N LEU A 193 26.04 -0.57 -34.01
CA LEU A 193 25.61 -0.75 -32.63
C LEU A 193 25.78 0.52 -31.78
N ILE A 194 26.85 1.29 -32.01
CA ILE A 194 27.04 2.60 -31.36
C ILE A 194 25.98 3.61 -31.82
N ALA A 195 25.65 3.60 -33.12
CA ALA A 195 24.68 4.53 -33.71
C ALA A 195 23.21 4.15 -33.48
N LYS A 196 22.94 3.07 -32.72
CA LYS A 196 21.60 2.52 -32.56
C LYS A 196 20.64 3.53 -31.88
N PRO A 197 19.47 3.86 -32.46
CA PRO A 197 18.57 4.87 -31.90
C PRO A 197 18.00 4.52 -30.51
N ASP A 198 17.77 3.23 -30.24
CA ASP A 198 17.24 2.68 -28.99
C ASP A 198 18.31 2.50 -27.90
N LEU A 199 19.58 2.77 -28.19
CA LEU A 199 20.62 2.82 -27.18
C LEU A 199 20.44 4.06 -26.30
N GLN A 200 19.92 3.86 -25.08
CA GLN A 200 19.66 4.92 -24.11
C GLN A 200 20.68 5.00 -22.96
N ASN A 201 21.44 3.92 -22.74
CA ASN A 201 22.36 3.84 -21.60
C ASN A 201 23.78 4.29 -22.01
N PRO A 202 24.23 5.51 -21.62
CA PRO A 202 25.57 5.99 -21.99
C PRO A 202 26.70 5.16 -21.37
N LYS A 203 26.43 4.45 -20.26
CA LYS A 203 27.45 3.62 -19.60
C LYS A 203 27.97 2.50 -20.51
N LEU A 204 27.11 1.93 -21.36
CA LEU A 204 27.54 0.88 -22.29
C LEU A 204 28.59 1.40 -23.30
N LEU A 205 28.52 2.69 -23.65
CA LEU A 205 29.50 3.34 -24.51
C LEU A 205 30.76 3.73 -23.73
N ASP A 206 30.61 4.25 -22.51
CA ASP A 206 31.75 4.58 -21.63
C ASP A 206 32.61 3.34 -21.30
N ASP A 207 31.95 2.20 -21.05
CA ASP A 207 32.59 0.92 -20.79
C ASP A 207 33.37 0.45 -22.04
N LEU A 208 32.80 0.63 -23.24
CA LEU A 208 33.49 0.34 -24.51
C LEU A 208 34.72 1.24 -24.72
N ILE A 209 34.60 2.54 -24.45
CA ILE A 209 35.68 3.53 -24.62
C ILE A 209 36.82 3.26 -23.64
N SER A 210 36.47 2.99 -22.38
CA SER A 210 37.44 2.72 -21.32
C SER A 210 38.19 1.41 -21.56
N ALA A 211 37.54 0.43 -22.19
CA ALA A 211 38.11 -0.86 -22.54
C ALA A 211 39.02 -0.85 -23.78
N ARG A 212 39.22 0.29 -24.47
CA ARG A 212 39.95 0.38 -25.75
C ARG A 212 41.34 -0.28 -25.77
N ASN A 213 42.02 -0.31 -24.62
CA ASN A 213 43.38 -0.84 -24.47
C ASN A 213 43.41 -2.20 -23.75
N ASP A 214 42.25 -2.79 -23.41
CA ASP A 214 42.12 -4.08 -22.76
C ASP A 214 41.20 -4.97 -23.60
N LEU A 215 41.80 -5.89 -24.35
CA LEU A 215 41.08 -6.78 -25.26
C LEU A 215 39.99 -7.61 -24.56
N ALA A 216 40.22 -8.04 -23.32
CA ALA A 216 39.24 -8.85 -22.59
C ALA A 216 38.03 -8.00 -22.19
N GLN A 217 38.28 -6.78 -21.67
CA GLN A 217 37.20 -5.85 -21.36
C GLN A 217 36.50 -5.33 -22.61
N PHE A 218 37.22 -5.15 -23.72
CA PHE A 218 36.66 -4.65 -24.98
C PHE A 218 35.66 -5.65 -25.55
N LYS A 219 35.99 -6.95 -25.52
CA LYS A 219 35.07 -8.03 -25.90
C LYS A 219 33.80 -8.01 -25.04
N VAL A 220 33.94 -7.86 -23.72
CA VAL A 220 32.78 -7.78 -22.79
C VAL A 220 31.91 -6.56 -23.07
N ALA A 221 32.51 -5.38 -23.25
CA ALA A 221 31.79 -4.15 -23.53
C ALA A 221 31.09 -4.19 -24.90
N ALA A 222 31.73 -4.75 -25.92
CA ALA A 222 31.13 -4.99 -27.23
C ALA A 222 29.92 -5.93 -27.13
N GLN A 223 30.01 -7.03 -26.37
CA GLN A 223 28.87 -7.93 -26.14
C GLN A 223 27.71 -7.22 -25.43
N ALA A 224 28.01 -6.38 -24.44
CA ALA A 224 27.00 -5.61 -23.73
C ALA A 224 26.26 -4.61 -24.63
N LEU A 225 26.90 -4.16 -25.72
CA LEU A 225 26.28 -3.36 -26.79
C LEU A 225 25.49 -4.18 -27.82
N GLY A 226 25.50 -5.51 -27.71
CA GLY A 226 24.79 -6.43 -28.61
C GLY A 226 25.68 -7.08 -29.68
N PHE A 227 27.00 -7.04 -29.55
CA PHE A 227 27.90 -7.75 -30.46
C PHE A 227 27.84 -9.28 -30.24
N PRO A 228 27.77 -10.11 -31.30
CA PRO A 228 27.60 -11.56 -31.18
C PRO A 228 28.83 -12.24 -30.56
N ALA A 229 28.60 -13.26 -29.73
CA ALA A 229 29.66 -14.02 -29.07
C ALA A 229 30.53 -14.79 -30.07
N GLU A 230 29.92 -15.24 -31.17
CA GLU A 230 30.56 -15.98 -32.25
C GLU A 230 31.60 -15.12 -33.00
N GLY A 231 31.42 -13.80 -33.02
CA GLY A 231 32.31 -12.87 -33.72
C GLY A 231 33.48 -12.33 -32.89
N LEU A 232 33.63 -12.72 -31.62
CA LEU A 232 34.59 -12.06 -30.72
C LEU A 232 36.05 -12.22 -31.13
N THR A 233 36.40 -13.29 -31.83
CA THR A 233 37.75 -13.48 -32.39
C THR A 233 38.09 -12.43 -33.44
N SER A 234 37.07 -11.87 -34.12
CA SER A 234 37.24 -10.79 -35.10
C SER A 234 37.52 -9.41 -34.45
N LEU A 235 37.48 -9.32 -33.12
CA LEU A 235 37.82 -8.11 -32.35
C LEU A 235 39.29 -8.07 -31.89
N GLU A 236 40.12 -9.06 -32.26
CA GLU A 236 41.53 -9.16 -31.82
C GLU A 236 42.48 -8.22 -32.58
N GLN A 237 41.94 -7.36 -33.44
CA GLN A 237 42.65 -6.32 -34.17
C GLN A 237 42.57 -4.96 -33.46
N GLU A 238 43.47 -4.04 -33.81
CA GLU A 238 43.36 -2.65 -33.39
C GLU A 238 42.22 -1.94 -34.16
N PHE A 239 41.36 -1.24 -33.42
CA PHE A 239 40.28 -0.42 -33.99
C PHE A 239 40.72 1.04 -34.13
N PRO A 240 40.24 1.76 -35.16
CA PRO A 240 40.59 3.16 -35.35
C PRO A 240 39.97 4.05 -34.26
N ASP A 241 40.67 5.13 -33.90
CA ASP A 241 40.18 6.15 -32.94
C ASP A 241 38.78 6.68 -33.30
N GLU A 242 38.45 6.76 -34.60
CA GLU A 242 37.13 7.20 -35.09
C GLU A 242 35.96 6.42 -34.45
N LEU A 243 36.13 5.13 -34.15
CA LEU A 243 35.09 4.33 -33.50
C LEU A 243 34.81 4.86 -32.08
N PHE A 244 35.87 5.15 -31.34
CA PHE A 244 35.80 5.61 -29.96
C PHE A 244 35.36 7.07 -29.87
N ASP A 245 35.76 7.90 -30.84
CA ASP A 245 35.28 9.27 -30.96
C ASP A 245 33.75 9.30 -31.14
N LYS A 246 33.21 8.46 -32.05
CA LYS A 246 31.75 8.35 -32.24
C LYS A 246 31.03 7.78 -31.00
N ALA A 247 31.65 6.83 -30.30
CA ALA A 247 31.10 6.33 -29.03
C ALA A 247 31.05 7.43 -27.98
N GLN A 248 32.09 8.27 -27.88
CA GLN A 248 32.17 9.37 -26.93
C GLN A 248 31.13 10.45 -27.26
N GLU A 249 31.02 10.86 -28.53
CA GLU A 249 30.01 11.80 -29.00
C GLU A 249 28.58 11.35 -28.65
N ARG A 250 28.30 10.05 -28.87
CA ARG A 250 26.99 9.48 -28.55
C ARG A 250 26.75 9.38 -27.04
N SER A 251 27.74 8.97 -26.25
CA SER A 251 27.66 8.92 -24.78
C SER A 251 27.37 10.31 -24.21
N ASP A 252 28.09 11.33 -24.66
CA ASP A 252 27.91 12.71 -24.25
C ASP A 252 26.51 13.24 -24.60
N ALA A 253 25.99 12.89 -25.78
CA ALA A 253 24.64 13.27 -26.19
C ALA A 253 23.56 12.66 -25.27
N LEU A 254 23.68 11.37 -24.94
CA LEU A 254 22.74 10.68 -24.05
C LEU A 254 22.79 11.24 -22.62
N LYS A 255 24.00 11.50 -22.09
CA LYS A 255 24.17 12.11 -20.75
C LYS A 255 23.52 13.48 -20.65
N LYS A 256 23.59 14.31 -21.71
CA LYS A 256 22.92 15.62 -21.76
C LYS A 256 21.40 15.49 -21.66
N VAL A 257 20.80 14.56 -22.42
CA VAL A 257 19.35 14.32 -22.40
C VAL A 257 18.89 13.88 -21.00
N ALA A 258 19.58 12.89 -20.42
CA ALA A 258 19.26 12.41 -19.08
C ALA A 258 19.40 13.50 -18.00
N ALA A 259 20.43 14.34 -18.10
CA ALA A 259 20.62 15.47 -17.18
C ALA A 259 19.50 16.51 -17.28
N LEU A 260 19.00 16.79 -18.49
CA LEU A 260 17.87 17.72 -18.70
C LEU A 260 16.55 17.14 -18.16
N GLU A 261 16.30 15.84 -18.36
CA GLU A 261 15.12 15.16 -17.80
C GLU A 261 15.14 15.18 -16.27
N GLU A 262 16.27 14.84 -15.67
CA GLU A 262 16.44 14.85 -14.22
C GLU A 262 16.32 16.28 -13.65
N PHE A 263 16.92 17.27 -14.31
CA PHE A 263 16.76 18.68 -13.97
C PHE A 263 15.28 19.12 -13.94
N ASN A 264 14.50 18.75 -14.97
CA ASN A 264 13.07 19.06 -15.03
C ASN A 264 12.26 18.29 -13.96
N ARG A 265 12.63 17.05 -13.67
CA ARG A 265 12.03 16.27 -12.59
C ARG A 265 12.22 16.97 -11.25
N ILE A 266 13.45 17.38 -10.91
CA ILE A 266 13.74 18.11 -9.67
C ILE A 266 12.90 19.39 -9.59
N LEU A 267 12.86 20.20 -10.65
CA LEU A 267 12.06 21.43 -10.71
C LEU A 267 10.57 21.21 -10.37
N SER A 268 9.99 20.09 -10.84
CA SER A 268 8.59 19.76 -10.57
C SER A 268 8.29 19.45 -9.10
N THR A 269 9.30 18.98 -8.34
CA THR A 269 9.14 18.58 -6.93
C THR A 269 9.29 19.71 -5.93
N LEU A 270 9.87 20.85 -6.35
CA LEU A 270 10.07 22.00 -5.48
C LEU A 270 8.69 22.54 -5.02
N ASP A 271 8.50 22.83 -3.74
CA ASP A 271 7.23 23.31 -3.19
C ASP A 271 7.26 24.84 -2.89
N TYR A 272 6.15 25.38 -2.39
CA TYR A 272 6.08 26.79 -2.00
C TYR A 272 7.05 27.16 -0.88
N THR A 273 7.27 26.25 0.08
CA THR A 273 8.17 26.48 1.22
C THR A 273 9.59 26.68 0.73
N TRP A 274 10.04 25.83 -0.19
CA TRP A 274 11.33 25.95 -0.83
C TRP A 274 11.43 27.27 -1.62
N LEU A 275 10.45 27.55 -2.49
CA LEU A 275 10.46 28.75 -3.33
C LEU A 275 10.46 30.05 -2.51
N SER A 276 9.65 30.12 -1.46
CA SER A 276 9.58 31.28 -0.57
C SER A 276 10.90 31.53 0.17
N SER A 277 11.61 30.47 0.57
CA SER A 277 12.95 30.59 1.19
C SER A 277 14.04 31.09 0.23
N LYS A 278 13.80 31.03 -1.08
CA LYS A 278 14.77 31.38 -2.14
C LYS A 278 14.37 32.62 -2.94
N THR A 279 13.52 33.48 -2.39
CA THR A 279 13.08 34.72 -3.05
C THR A 279 14.22 35.62 -3.57
N PRO A 280 15.37 35.80 -2.87
CA PRO A 280 16.49 36.58 -3.42
C PRO A 280 17.09 35.97 -4.68
N MET A 281 17.12 34.63 -4.77
CA MET A 281 17.62 33.91 -5.95
C MET A 281 16.67 34.09 -7.14
N LEU A 282 15.36 33.95 -6.91
CA LEU A 282 14.34 34.12 -7.96
C LEU A 282 14.40 35.52 -8.59
N GLY A 283 14.75 36.56 -7.81
CA GLY A 283 14.84 37.94 -8.25
C GLY A 283 16.15 38.34 -8.97
N ILE A 284 17.08 37.41 -9.23
CA ILE A 284 18.35 37.73 -9.90
C ILE A 284 18.09 38.33 -11.29
N ALA A 285 18.75 39.46 -11.61
CA ALA A 285 18.49 40.20 -12.84
C ALA A 285 18.86 39.42 -14.12
N SER A 286 20.01 38.73 -14.11
CA SER A 286 20.53 37.94 -15.23
C SER A 286 19.99 36.50 -15.19
N PRO A 287 19.36 35.99 -16.27
CA PRO A 287 18.91 34.60 -16.36
C PRO A 287 20.04 33.58 -16.18
N GLU A 288 21.23 33.89 -16.68
CA GLU A 288 22.42 33.05 -16.49
C GLU A 288 22.88 33.05 -15.02
N GLY A 289 22.90 34.23 -14.38
CA GLY A 289 23.24 34.34 -12.96
C GLY A 289 22.25 33.59 -12.07
N PHE A 290 20.96 33.63 -12.42
CA PHE A 290 19.92 32.83 -11.79
C PHE A 290 20.21 31.33 -11.93
N LEU A 291 20.42 30.84 -13.17
CA LEU A 291 20.61 29.42 -13.42
C LEU A 291 21.89 28.90 -12.74
N ASN A 292 22.98 29.66 -12.76
CA ASN A 292 24.20 29.30 -12.05
C ASN A 292 23.97 29.20 -10.52
N THR A 293 23.15 30.08 -9.94
CA THR A 293 22.83 30.03 -8.51
C THR A 293 21.91 28.86 -8.18
N LEU A 294 20.97 28.54 -9.07
CA LEU A 294 20.08 27.38 -8.95
C LEU A 294 20.85 26.06 -9.01
N LEU A 295 21.78 25.92 -9.97
CA LEU A 295 22.60 24.71 -10.13
C LEU A 295 23.59 24.49 -8.96
N ASN A 296 23.84 25.50 -8.14
CA ASN A 296 24.62 25.39 -6.91
C ASN A 296 23.78 24.98 -5.69
N GLN A 297 22.46 24.80 -5.83
CA GLN A 297 21.65 24.24 -4.75
C GLN A 297 21.90 22.72 -4.64
N PRO A 298 21.84 22.14 -3.42
CA PRO A 298 22.15 20.72 -3.19
C PRO A 298 21.40 19.76 -4.11
N GLU A 299 20.14 20.07 -4.44
CA GLU A 299 19.26 19.25 -5.26
C GLU A 299 19.74 19.15 -6.72
N PHE A 300 20.51 20.13 -7.20
CA PHE A 300 20.91 20.23 -8.61
C PHE A 300 22.39 19.91 -8.87
N LEU A 301 23.18 19.61 -7.82
CA LEU A 301 24.62 19.35 -7.96
C LEU A 301 24.92 18.17 -8.90
N ALA A 302 24.07 17.15 -8.91
CA ALA A 302 24.24 15.96 -9.75
C ALA A 302 24.13 16.24 -11.26
N VAL A 303 23.43 17.30 -11.66
CA VAL A 303 23.21 17.65 -13.07
C VAL A 303 24.02 18.86 -13.54
N LYS A 304 24.61 19.62 -12.61
CA LYS A 304 25.28 20.90 -12.86
C LYS A 304 26.31 20.87 -13.98
N ASP A 305 27.23 19.91 -13.96
CA ASP A 305 28.36 19.87 -14.90
C ASP A 305 28.00 19.17 -16.23
N THR A 306 26.89 18.41 -16.23
CA THR A 306 26.41 17.66 -17.40
C THR A 306 25.38 18.45 -18.22
N LEU A 307 24.69 19.41 -17.61
CA LEU A 307 23.73 20.29 -18.25
C LEU A 307 24.45 21.34 -19.13
N LYS A 308 24.72 21.00 -20.39
CA LYS A 308 25.40 21.86 -21.39
C LYS A 308 24.42 22.63 -22.28
N GLU A 309 23.38 23.20 -21.67
CA GLU A 309 22.40 24.05 -22.35
C GLU A 309 22.86 25.51 -22.42
N ASP A 310 22.27 26.28 -23.34
CA ASP A 310 22.43 27.74 -23.32
C ASP A 310 21.84 28.29 -22.02
N LYS A 311 22.74 28.73 -21.13
CA LYS A 311 22.39 29.16 -19.78
C LYS A 311 21.48 30.39 -19.77
N ALA A 312 21.56 31.25 -20.78
CA ALA A 312 20.69 32.42 -20.88
C ALA A 312 19.27 31.99 -21.29
N VAL A 313 19.15 31.11 -22.29
CA VAL A 313 17.85 30.64 -22.79
C VAL A 313 17.14 29.74 -21.76
N LEU A 314 17.82 28.71 -21.26
CA LEU A 314 17.26 27.81 -20.26
C LEU A 314 16.98 28.56 -18.95
N GLY A 315 17.91 29.41 -18.53
CA GLY A 315 17.78 30.23 -17.34
C GLY A 315 16.54 31.12 -17.39
N ALA A 316 16.26 31.76 -18.53
CA ALA A 316 15.11 32.65 -18.67
C ALA A 316 13.78 31.88 -18.53
N LYS A 317 13.69 30.73 -19.20
CA LYS A 317 12.51 29.86 -19.15
C LYS A 317 12.24 29.33 -17.73
N VAL A 318 13.27 28.78 -17.09
CA VAL A 318 13.15 28.21 -15.73
C VAL A 318 12.86 29.29 -14.70
N GLN A 319 13.53 30.45 -14.81
CA GLN A 319 13.29 31.58 -13.91
C GLN A 319 11.85 32.06 -14.01
N GLN A 320 11.32 32.25 -15.23
CA GLN A 320 9.93 32.64 -15.43
C GLN A 320 8.97 31.61 -14.83
N GLN A 321 9.20 30.32 -15.07
CA GLN A 321 8.36 29.24 -14.53
C GLN A 321 8.33 29.23 -12.98
N LEU A 322 9.49 29.30 -12.34
CA LEU A 322 9.58 29.27 -10.87
C LEU A 322 9.05 30.56 -10.23
N CYS A 323 9.33 31.73 -10.83
CA CYS A 323 8.78 33.01 -10.39
C CYS A 323 7.25 33.03 -10.53
N ALA A 324 6.71 32.49 -11.64
CA ALA A 324 5.27 32.37 -11.85
C ALA A 324 4.61 31.44 -10.82
N ARG A 325 5.20 30.27 -10.55
CA ARG A 325 4.65 29.33 -9.56
C ARG A 325 4.71 29.92 -8.14
N TYR A 326 5.82 30.55 -7.77
CA TYR A 326 5.93 31.29 -6.51
C TYR A 326 4.85 32.36 -6.38
N LEU A 327 4.69 33.21 -7.41
CA LEU A 327 3.73 34.31 -7.37
C LEU A 327 2.28 33.80 -7.34
N GLN A 328 1.99 32.71 -8.04
CA GLN A 328 0.70 32.02 -8.00
C GLN A 328 0.37 31.56 -6.58
N ASP A 329 1.29 30.83 -5.93
CA ASP A 329 1.10 30.32 -4.57
C ASP A 329 1.03 31.45 -3.54
N LYS A 330 1.84 32.50 -3.73
CA LYS A 330 1.82 33.71 -2.90
C LYS A 330 0.45 34.38 -2.95
N LEU A 331 -0.14 34.51 -4.14
CA LEU A 331 -1.49 35.07 -4.31
C LEU A 331 -2.59 34.17 -3.70
N LEU A 332 -2.44 32.85 -3.77
CA LEU A 332 -3.39 31.89 -3.20
C LEU A 332 -3.38 31.87 -1.66
N LYS A 333 -2.19 31.87 -1.06
CA LYS A 333 -2.00 31.72 0.40
C LYS A 333 -2.02 33.05 1.12
N ASP A 334 -1.19 33.98 0.65
CA ASP A 334 -0.90 35.23 1.37
C ASP A 334 -1.63 36.43 0.77
N GLY A 335 -1.93 36.39 -0.53
CA GLY A 335 -2.91 37.19 -1.27
C GLY A 335 -3.09 38.66 -0.89
N LEU A 336 -4.27 39.18 -1.19
CA LEU A 336 -4.75 40.48 -0.72
C LEU A 336 -5.56 40.31 0.56
N ASN A 337 -5.68 41.38 1.36
CA ASN A 337 -6.69 41.43 2.40
C ASN A 337 -8.07 41.75 1.80
N LEU A 338 -9.15 41.29 2.44
CA LEU A 338 -10.51 41.54 1.95
C LEU A 338 -10.86 43.01 1.81
N GLY A 339 -10.32 43.87 2.68
CA GLY A 339 -10.50 45.32 2.61
C GLY A 339 -9.84 45.96 1.38
N GLU A 340 -8.92 45.26 0.73
CA GLU A 340 -8.16 45.72 -0.44
C GLU A 340 -8.73 45.18 -1.75
N ARG A 341 -9.82 44.39 -1.70
CA ARG A 341 -10.41 43.75 -2.89
C ARG A 341 -10.78 44.75 -3.99
N THR A 342 -11.24 45.93 -3.62
CA THR A 342 -11.64 46.98 -4.57
C THR A 342 -10.46 47.85 -5.00
N THR A 343 -9.63 48.29 -4.06
CA THR A 343 -8.52 49.21 -4.33
C THR A 343 -7.31 48.55 -5.01
N LYS A 344 -7.09 47.24 -4.78
CA LYS A 344 -5.97 46.47 -5.34
C LYS A 344 -6.43 45.29 -6.18
N GLY A 345 -7.49 44.59 -5.77
CA GLY A 345 -8.00 43.41 -6.48
C GLY A 345 -8.66 43.74 -7.82
N ALA A 346 -9.53 44.75 -7.87
CA ALA A 346 -10.19 45.17 -9.12
C ALA A 346 -9.19 45.61 -10.21
N PRO A 347 -8.17 46.44 -9.92
CA PRO A 347 -7.11 46.74 -10.89
C PRO A 347 -6.39 45.50 -11.45
N ILE A 348 -6.08 44.51 -10.60
CA ILE A 348 -5.42 43.26 -11.04
C ILE A 348 -6.32 42.48 -12.01
N CYS A 349 -7.63 42.38 -11.72
CA CYS A 349 -8.58 41.70 -12.62
C CYS A 349 -8.78 42.45 -13.95
N ASN A 350 -8.79 43.79 -13.92
CA ASN A 350 -8.99 44.64 -15.09
C ASN A 350 -7.76 44.79 -16.01
N ALA A 351 -6.57 44.38 -15.57
CA ALA A 351 -5.34 44.52 -16.36
C ALA A 351 -5.41 43.71 -17.67
N ASN A 352 -5.27 44.36 -18.83
CA ASN A 352 -5.50 43.71 -20.14
C ASN A 352 -4.22 43.24 -20.85
N ASN A 353 -3.06 43.63 -20.35
CA ASN A 353 -1.76 43.27 -20.91
C ASN A 353 -0.72 43.07 -19.80
N GLU A 354 0.49 42.64 -20.19
CA GLU A 354 1.59 42.37 -19.28
C GLU A 354 2.00 43.60 -18.44
N ALA A 355 2.09 44.78 -19.06
CA ALA A 355 2.51 46.01 -18.38
C ALA A 355 1.52 46.44 -17.30
N ASP A 356 0.22 46.43 -17.63
CA ASP A 356 -0.85 46.76 -16.70
C ASP A 356 -0.90 45.78 -15.53
N LEU A 357 -0.73 44.48 -15.80
CA LEU A 357 -0.79 43.46 -14.76
C LEU A 357 0.43 43.53 -13.83
N LYS A 358 1.63 43.77 -14.37
CA LYS A 358 2.83 43.99 -13.57
C LYS A 358 2.66 45.20 -12.64
N ALA A 359 2.16 46.32 -13.17
CA ALA A 359 1.91 47.52 -12.37
C ALA A 359 0.88 47.26 -11.26
N ALA A 360 -0.24 46.60 -11.59
CA ALA A 360 -1.27 46.27 -10.61
C ALA A 360 -0.78 45.29 -9.53
N LEU A 361 0.00 44.26 -9.90
CA LEU A 361 0.57 43.29 -8.96
C LEU A 361 1.63 43.89 -8.05
N LYS A 362 2.48 44.81 -8.53
CA LYS A 362 3.47 45.52 -7.70
C LYS A 362 2.81 46.36 -6.62
N ASN A 363 1.69 47.01 -6.95
CA ASN A 363 0.87 47.71 -5.95
C ASN A 363 0.12 46.74 -5.01
N GLY A 364 -0.30 45.59 -5.55
CA GLY A 364 -0.97 44.53 -4.81
C GLY A 364 -0.10 43.88 -3.74
N ILE A 365 1.13 43.52 -4.10
CA ILE A 365 2.06 42.73 -3.30
C ILE A 365 3.44 43.41 -3.29
N PRO A 366 3.64 44.45 -2.45
CA PRO A 366 4.88 45.22 -2.44
C PRO A 366 6.09 44.38 -2.01
N GLY A 367 7.27 44.71 -2.54
CA GLY A 367 8.55 44.05 -2.19
C GLY A 367 8.91 42.84 -3.05
N HIS A 368 8.12 42.54 -4.09
CA HIS A 368 8.34 41.41 -4.99
C HIS A 368 8.53 41.83 -6.46
N ASP A 369 8.83 43.10 -6.73
CA ASP A 369 8.90 43.70 -8.06
C ASP A 369 9.76 42.92 -9.04
N ALA A 370 10.98 42.54 -8.63
CA ALA A 370 11.91 41.78 -9.47
C ALA A 370 11.37 40.40 -9.85
N ILE A 371 10.60 39.76 -8.96
CA ILE A 371 9.98 38.46 -9.22
C ILE A 371 8.77 38.65 -10.14
N ILE A 372 7.95 39.68 -9.89
CA ILE A 372 6.77 40.02 -10.73
C ILE A 372 7.20 40.31 -12.16
N ASP A 373 8.30 41.05 -12.36
CA ASP A 373 8.83 41.38 -13.68
C ASP A 373 9.27 40.15 -14.48
N LYS A 374 9.68 39.08 -13.79
CA LYS A 374 10.08 37.79 -14.40
C LYS A 374 8.94 36.79 -14.50
N ALA A 375 7.97 36.82 -13.58
CA ALA A 375 6.85 35.89 -13.51
C ALA A 375 5.79 36.15 -14.59
N VAL A 376 5.47 37.43 -14.81
CA VAL A 376 4.35 37.83 -15.66
C VAL A 376 4.80 37.88 -17.12
N GLY A 377 4.13 37.11 -17.97
CA GLY A 377 4.26 37.15 -19.42
C GLY A 377 2.88 37.12 -20.09
N THR A 378 2.86 37.21 -21.42
CA THR A 378 1.63 37.26 -22.22
C THR A 378 0.71 36.07 -22.03
N ASP A 379 1.28 34.88 -21.81
CA ASP A 379 0.54 33.62 -21.84
C ASP A 379 -0.06 33.23 -20.48
N ASN A 380 0.34 33.90 -19.40
CA ASN A 380 -0.04 33.54 -18.03
C ASN A 380 -0.77 34.65 -17.26
N LEU A 381 -1.22 35.72 -17.92
CA LEU A 381 -1.94 36.83 -17.28
C LEU A 381 -3.13 36.36 -16.43
N ASN A 382 -3.92 35.42 -16.97
CA ASN A 382 -5.12 34.91 -16.29
C ASN A 382 -4.80 34.04 -15.08
N LEU A 383 -3.62 33.40 -15.03
CA LEU A 383 -3.19 32.56 -13.93
C LEU A 383 -3.18 33.34 -12.61
N PHE A 384 -2.59 34.53 -12.62
CA PHE A 384 -2.46 35.38 -11.44
C PHE A 384 -3.79 35.99 -11.03
N LYS A 385 -4.61 36.42 -11.99
CA LYS A 385 -5.97 36.92 -11.71
C LYS A 385 -6.84 35.87 -11.02
N VAL A 386 -6.87 34.64 -11.55
CA VAL A 386 -7.62 33.51 -10.97
C VAL A 386 -7.10 33.17 -9.57
N SER A 387 -5.78 33.15 -9.39
CA SER A 387 -5.14 32.83 -8.10
C SER A 387 -5.45 33.87 -7.03
N MET A 388 -5.46 35.15 -7.41
CA MET A 388 -5.88 36.25 -6.54
C MET A 388 -7.35 36.10 -6.11
N ILE A 389 -8.26 35.80 -7.03
CA ILE A 389 -9.69 35.57 -6.71
C ILE A 389 -9.85 34.41 -5.73
N LYS A 390 -9.18 33.28 -5.99
CA LYS A 390 -9.19 32.10 -5.10
C LYS A 390 -8.67 32.46 -3.71
N GLY A 391 -7.56 33.21 -3.61
CA GLY A 391 -6.99 33.67 -2.34
C GLY A 391 -7.87 34.67 -1.58
N LEU A 392 -8.61 35.54 -2.27
CA LEU A 392 -9.58 36.42 -1.61
C LEU A 392 -10.77 35.64 -1.01
N LEU A 393 -11.26 34.62 -1.73
CA LEU A 393 -12.38 33.80 -1.28
C LEU A 393 -12.02 32.92 -0.08
N SER A 394 -10.81 32.34 -0.04
CA SER A 394 -10.33 31.52 1.08
C SER A 394 -10.14 32.31 2.37
N LYS A 395 -10.04 33.64 2.29
CA LYS A 395 -9.83 34.53 3.44
C LYS A 395 -11.11 35.15 4.01
N ILE A 396 -12.27 34.91 3.39
CA ILE A 396 -13.56 35.40 3.91
C ILE A 396 -13.72 34.92 5.36
N PRO A 397 -14.04 35.81 6.33
CA PRO A 397 -14.22 35.40 7.72
C PRO A 397 -15.59 34.77 7.93
N SER A 398 -15.67 33.87 8.91
CA SER A 398 -16.89 33.16 9.30
C SER A 398 -17.87 34.12 10.00
N ASN A 399 -18.90 34.56 9.27
CA ASN A 399 -20.08 35.21 9.84
C ASN A 399 -21.32 34.89 9.00
N ALA A 400 -22.51 35.04 9.58
CA ALA A 400 -23.76 34.60 8.95
C ALA A 400 -24.01 35.24 7.56
N HIS A 401 -23.66 36.51 7.40
CA HIS A 401 -23.80 37.22 6.12
C HIS A 401 -22.87 36.63 5.05
N ASN A 402 -21.59 36.43 5.38
CA ASN A 402 -20.58 35.88 4.48
C ASN A 402 -20.85 34.41 4.10
N ILE A 403 -21.35 33.60 5.05
CA ILE A 403 -21.76 32.22 4.79
C ILE A 403 -22.92 32.19 3.80
N GLY A 404 -23.94 33.03 4.01
CA GLY A 404 -25.07 33.18 3.09
C GLY A 404 -24.61 33.61 1.68
N TYR A 405 -23.67 34.54 1.63
CA TYR A 405 -23.06 35.01 0.39
C TYR A 405 -22.32 33.90 -0.37
N LEU A 406 -21.42 33.17 0.30
CA LEU A 406 -20.67 32.06 -0.30
C LEU A 406 -21.59 30.92 -0.77
N LYS A 407 -22.65 30.58 -0.02
CA LYS A 407 -23.68 29.64 -0.49
C LYS A 407 -24.36 30.14 -1.75
N GLY A 408 -24.67 31.45 -1.80
CA GLY A 408 -25.21 32.10 -2.99
C GLY A 408 -24.27 32.04 -4.20
N LEU A 409 -22.94 32.06 -3.99
CA LEU A 409 -21.96 31.88 -5.06
C LEU A 409 -21.88 30.41 -5.51
N ASP A 410 -21.85 29.43 -4.59
CA ASP A 410 -21.79 28.01 -4.93
C ASP A 410 -23.05 27.54 -5.69
N GLN A 411 -24.23 28.03 -5.29
CA GLN A 411 -25.52 27.72 -5.92
C GLN A 411 -25.75 28.44 -7.25
N ALA A 412 -24.98 29.49 -7.57
CA ALA A 412 -25.12 30.21 -8.84
C ALA A 412 -24.82 29.29 -10.02
N LYS A 413 -25.57 29.43 -11.13
CA LYS A 413 -25.23 28.73 -12.37
C LYS A 413 -23.84 29.21 -12.84
N ILE A 414 -23.05 28.33 -13.45
CA ILE A 414 -21.67 28.64 -13.87
C ILE A 414 -21.62 29.92 -14.72
N LYS A 415 -22.60 30.14 -15.60
CA LYS A 415 -22.71 31.35 -16.44
C LYS A 415 -22.95 32.66 -15.66
N ASP A 416 -23.54 32.59 -14.47
CA ASP A 416 -23.87 33.76 -13.64
C ASP A 416 -22.77 34.05 -12.60
N LEU A 417 -21.85 33.11 -12.40
CA LEU A 417 -20.79 33.19 -11.39
C LEU A 417 -19.78 34.33 -11.66
N PRO A 418 -19.29 34.56 -12.89
CA PRO A 418 -18.41 35.70 -13.19
C PRO A 418 -19.01 37.04 -12.76
N LYS A 419 -20.30 37.28 -13.06
CA LYS A 419 -21.00 38.52 -12.69
C LYS A 419 -21.08 38.70 -11.17
N ARG A 420 -21.36 37.63 -10.43
CA ARG A 420 -21.41 37.69 -8.95
C ARG A 420 -20.04 37.91 -8.33
N LEU A 421 -18.99 37.30 -8.88
CA LEU A 421 -17.61 37.51 -8.45
C LEU A 421 -17.11 38.93 -8.80
N ALA A 422 -17.53 39.49 -9.93
CA ALA A 422 -17.23 40.89 -10.25
C ALA A 422 -17.84 41.83 -9.20
N GLY A 423 -19.12 41.62 -8.85
CA GLY A 423 -19.78 42.35 -7.76
C GLY A 423 -19.11 42.17 -6.40
N PHE A 424 -18.53 41.00 -6.12
CA PHE A 424 -17.73 40.77 -4.91
C PHE A 424 -16.50 41.69 -4.84
N ILE A 425 -15.73 41.72 -5.93
CA ILE A 425 -14.42 42.38 -5.99
C ILE A 425 -14.59 43.90 -6.07
N ASP A 426 -15.52 44.37 -6.92
CA ASP A 426 -15.75 45.79 -7.19
C ASP A 426 -16.87 46.41 -6.33
N ASN A 427 -17.27 45.70 -5.26
CA ASN A 427 -18.26 46.19 -4.29
C ASN A 427 -19.62 46.58 -4.91
N GLY A 428 -20.01 45.90 -6.01
CA GLY A 428 -21.26 46.13 -6.73
C GLY A 428 -21.21 47.23 -7.80
N ASN A 429 -20.05 47.83 -8.06
CA ASN A 429 -19.89 48.68 -9.25
C ASN A 429 -19.87 47.80 -10.50
N ASP A 430 -20.75 48.06 -11.47
CA ASP A 430 -20.86 47.30 -12.73
C ASP A 430 -19.68 47.54 -13.70
N SER A 431 -18.54 48.08 -13.23
CA SER A 431 -17.37 48.43 -14.03
C SER A 431 -16.40 47.28 -14.29
N LEU A 432 -16.44 46.22 -13.48
CA LEU A 432 -15.53 45.06 -13.59
C LEU A 432 -16.17 43.93 -14.39
N SER A 433 -15.52 43.49 -15.47
CA SER A 433 -15.86 42.25 -16.16
C SER A 433 -14.82 41.16 -15.92
N LEU A 434 -15.28 39.92 -15.69
CA LEU A 434 -14.44 38.75 -15.46
C LEU A 434 -14.50 37.75 -16.64
N ASP A 435 -14.59 38.27 -17.87
CA ASP A 435 -14.71 37.47 -19.11
C ASP A 435 -13.51 36.55 -19.37
N PHE A 436 -12.38 36.77 -18.70
CA PHE A 436 -11.21 35.91 -18.77
C PHE A 436 -11.37 34.57 -18.01
N LEU A 437 -12.43 34.42 -17.21
CA LEU A 437 -12.72 33.18 -16.48
C LEU A 437 -13.33 32.12 -17.41
N LYS A 438 -12.59 31.03 -17.61
CA LYS A 438 -13.05 29.85 -18.35
C LYS A 438 -13.81 28.88 -17.44
N PRO A 439 -14.62 27.94 -17.98
CA PRO A 439 -15.37 26.97 -17.18
C PRO A 439 -14.52 26.19 -16.16
N GLU A 440 -13.29 25.81 -16.51
CA GLU A 440 -12.34 25.15 -15.63
C GLU A 440 -11.95 26.03 -14.43
N HIS A 441 -11.71 27.34 -14.64
CA HIS A 441 -11.41 28.28 -13.56
C HIS A 441 -12.60 28.42 -12.61
N LEU A 442 -13.82 28.47 -13.16
CA LEU A 442 -15.05 28.62 -12.40
C LEU A 442 -15.34 27.39 -11.53
N ASN A 443 -15.06 26.19 -12.04
CA ASN A 443 -15.16 24.96 -11.25
C ASN A 443 -14.16 24.93 -10.10
N ASP A 444 -12.92 25.30 -10.34
CA ASP A 444 -11.92 25.39 -9.27
C ASP A 444 -12.31 26.43 -8.20
N ILE A 445 -12.81 27.59 -8.62
CA ILE A 445 -13.29 28.63 -7.71
C ILE A 445 -14.45 28.10 -6.85
N LYS A 446 -15.40 27.35 -7.43
CA LYS A 446 -16.43 26.66 -6.64
C LYS A 446 -15.84 25.64 -5.68
N GLY A 447 -14.77 24.93 -6.07
CA GLY A 447 -14.02 24.06 -5.18
C GLY A 447 -13.53 24.80 -3.93
N VAL A 448 -12.85 25.95 -4.11
CA VAL A 448 -12.38 26.79 -3.00
C VAL A 448 -13.55 27.28 -2.13
N ILE A 449 -14.65 27.71 -2.73
CA ILE A 449 -15.85 28.14 -1.99
C ILE A 449 -16.40 26.99 -1.13
N ARG A 450 -16.47 25.78 -1.66
CA ARG A 450 -16.96 24.61 -0.92
C ARG A 450 -16.04 24.23 0.22
N GLU A 451 -14.72 24.24 0.00
CA GLU A 451 -13.76 23.98 1.06
C GLU A 451 -13.86 25.02 2.19
N GLN A 452 -14.08 26.30 1.85
CA GLN A 452 -14.33 27.33 2.86
C GLN A 452 -15.66 27.16 3.59
N LEU A 453 -16.72 26.76 2.89
CA LEU A 453 -18.01 26.44 3.53
C LEU A 453 -17.90 25.24 4.48
N LYS A 454 -17.09 24.23 4.12
CA LYS A 454 -16.79 23.08 4.99
C LYS A 454 -16.00 23.49 6.23
N SER A 455 -14.99 24.35 6.09
CA SER A 455 -14.21 24.84 7.24
C SER A 455 -15.11 25.60 8.22
N PHE A 456 -16.00 26.47 7.72
CA PHE A 456 -16.98 27.15 8.58
C PHE A 456 -17.96 26.20 9.27
N ALA A 457 -18.45 25.19 8.56
CA ALA A 457 -19.31 24.17 9.16
C ALA A 457 -18.57 23.39 10.27
N ARG A 458 -17.28 23.11 10.08
CA ARG A 458 -16.43 22.48 11.11
C ARG A 458 -16.25 23.39 12.33
N ASP A 459 -15.96 24.67 12.13
CA ASP A 459 -15.82 25.63 13.23
C ASP A 459 -17.12 25.76 14.03
N GLN A 460 -18.26 25.83 13.34
CA GLN A 460 -19.57 25.84 14.00
C GLN A 460 -19.80 24.56 14.81
N ARG A 461 -19.49 23.38 14.28
CA ARG A 461 -19.58 22.12 15.03
C ARG A 461 -18.71 22.12 16.29
N ILE A 462 -17.53 22.72 16.23
CA ILE A 462 -16.64 22.84 17.39
C ILE A 462 -17.25 23.75 18.45
N GLU A 463 -17.85 24.88 18.08
CA GLU A 463 -18.56 25.75 19.02
C GLU A 463 -19.82 25.08 19.60
N ASP A 464 -20.61 24.43 18.75
CA ASP A 464 -21.77 23.64 19.20
C ASP A 464 -21.35 22.56 20.20
N PHE A 465 -20.19 21.92 19.98
CA PHE A 465 -19.63 20.93 20.90
C PHE A 465 -19.19 21.57 22.22
N LYS A 466 -18.52 22.72 22.21
CA LYS A 466 -18.15 23.45 23.43
C LYS A 466 -19.37 23.83 24.27
N ASP A 467 -20.44 24.31 23.62
CA ASP A 467 -21.70 24.62 24.29
C ASP A 467 -22.35 23.36 24.88
N LEU A 468 -22.22 22.22 24.21
CA LEU A 468 -22.70 20.94 24.71
C LEU A 468 -21.89 20.48 25.93
N VAL A 469 -20.56 20.67 25.93
CA VAL A 469 -19.67 20.43 27.08
C VAL A 469 -20.01 21.33 28.27
N ASP A 470 -20.34 22.60 28.05
CA ASP A 470 -20.76 23.50 29.14
C ASP A 470 -22.08 23.10 29.78
N LYS A 471 -23.02 22.60 28.97
CA LYS A 471 -24.35 22.15 29.41
C LYS A 471 -24.32 20.74 29.98
N ALA A 472 -23.25 19.97 29.77
CA ALA A 472 -23.15 18.61 30.26
C ALA A 472 -23.10 18.58 31.80
N GLN A 473 -24.04 17.87 32.42
CA GLN A 473 -24.17 17.81 33.88
C GLN A 473 -22.93 17.28 34.61
N SER A 474 -22.11 16.44 33.96
CA SER A 474 -20.87 15.89 34.53
C SER A 474 -19.62 16.69 34.19
N SER A 475 -19.77 17.79 33.47
CA SER A 475 -18.69 18.68 33.07
C SER A 475 -18.44 19.75 34.12
N TYR A 476 -17.19 20.14 34.28
CA TYR A 476 -16.79 21.32 35.06
C TYR A 476 -16.74 22.59 34.17
N GLY A 477 -17.32 22.53 32.96
CA GLY A 477 -17.27 23.57 31.93
C GLY A 477 -16.14 23.34 30.93
N ARG A 478 -16.21 24.03 29.78
CA ARG A 478 -15.26 23.88 28.66
C ARG A 478 -13.79 24.07 29.05
N GLU A 479 -13.50 24.90 30.06
CA GLU A 479 -12.13 25.15 30.55
C GLU A 479 -11.50 23.94 31.24
N ALA A 480 -12.31 23.06 31.84
CA ALA A 480 -11.87 21.83 32.48
C ALA A 480 -11.80 20.62 31.52
N HIS A 481 -12.22 20.82 30.26
CA HIS A 481 -12.41 19.78 29.24
C HIS A 481 -11.69 20.13 27.93
N LYS A 482 -10.47 20.67 28.04
CA LYS A 482 -9.68 21.14 26.90
C LYS A 482 -9.21 19.98 26.04
N ALA A 483 -8.74 18.89 26.66
CA ALA A 483 -8.31 17.69 25.95
C ALA A 483 -9.49 17.01 25.23
N LEU A 484 -10.69 17.02 25.85
CA LEU A 484 -11.92 16.54 25.22
C LEU A 484 -12.28 17.32 23.95
N ILE A 485 -12.24 18.66 24.01
CA ILE A 485 -12.52 19.54 22.88
C ILE A 485 -11.46 19.37 21.77
N ASP A 486 -10.19 19.26 22.15
CA ASP A 486 -9.09 19.05 21.21
C ASP A 486 -9.17 17.68 20.52
N LEU A 487 -9.64 16.66 21.24
CA LEU A 487 -9.89 15.35 20.65
C LEU A 487 -11.04 15.41 19.64
N PHE A 488 -12.15 16.07 19.97
CA PHE A 488 -13.28 16.26 19.05
C PHE A 488 -12.86 16.96 17.75
N ARG A 489 -11.97 17.97 17.84
CA ARG A 489 -11.42 18.67 16.67
C ARG A 489 -10.70 17.75 15.70
N GLN A 490 -10.09 16.67 16.18
CA GLN A 490 -9.33 15.72 15.37
C GLN A 490 -10.19 14.65 14.70
N LEU A 491 -11.45 14.49 15.10
CA LEU A 491 -12.34 13.45 14.57
C LEU A 491 -12.74 13.71 13.11
N PRO A 492 -13.05 12.64 12.34
CA PRO A 492 -13.68 12.75 11.02
C PRO A 492 -15.01 13.53 11.09
N GLU A 493 -15.40 14.15 9.97
CA GLU A 493 -16.62 14.96 9.88
C GLU A 493 -17.86 14.14 10.24
N GLU A 494 -17.99 12.93 9.71
CA GLU A 494 -19.13 12.05 9.95
C GLU A 494 -19.27 11.76 11.44
N LYS A 495 -18.15 11.59 12.14
CA LYS A 495 -18.13 11.29 13.57
C LYS A 495 -18.46 12.51 14.42
N GLN A 496 -17.99 13.70 14.03
CA GLN A 496 -18.38 14.96 14.69
C GLN A 496 -19.89 15.19 14.59
N VAL A 497 -20.48 14.96 13.40
CA VAL A 497 -21.93 15.08 13.17
C VAL A 497 -22.69 14.04 14.00
N GLU A 498 -22.21 12.79 14.03
CA GLU A 498 -22.79 11.72 14.84
C GLU A 498 -22.84 12.12 16.33
N ILE A 499 -21.73 12.62 16.89
CA ILE A 499 -21.63 13.00 18.31
C ILE A 499 -22.56 14.17 18.66
N LEU A 500 -22.73 15.14 17.77
CA LEU A 500 -23.60 16.30 17.99
C LEU A 500 -25.10 15.97 17.84
N SER A 501 -25.43 14.81 17.27
CA SER A 501 -26.81 14.36 17.09
C SER A 501 -27.51 14.16 18.44
N VAL A 502 -28.82 14.42 18.48
CA VAL A 502 -29.64 14.34 19.71
C VAL A 502 -29.54 12.97 20.37
N GLU A 503 -29.50 11.89 19.57
CA GLU A 503 -29.45 10.51 20.04
C GLU A 503 -28.15 10.17 20.79
N LYS A 504 -27.05 10.87 20.46
CA LYS A 504 -25.70 10.57 20.93
C LYS A 504 -25.16 11.56 21.97
N ARG A 505 -25.93 12.59 22.31
CA ARG A 505 -25.52 13.57 23.35
C ARG A 505 -25.25 12.93 24.71
N ASN A 506 -25.91 11.82 25.01
CA ASN A 506 -25.70 11.05 26.24
C ASN A 506 -24.31 10.39 26.28
N ASP A 507 -23.71 10.08 25.12
CA ASP A 507 -22.37 9.50 25.04
C ASP A 507 -21.30 10.50 25.52
N LEU A 508 -21.54 11.82 25.44
CA LEU A 508 -20.58 12.81 25.95
C LEU A 508 -20.32 12.62 27.44
N ASN A 509 -21.37 12.40 28.24
CA ASN A 509 -21.21 12.18 29.67
C ASN A 509 -20.44 10.88 29.95
N LEU A 510 -20.55 9.87 29.08
CA LEU A 510 -19.77 8.63 29.20
C LEU A 510 -18.30 8.86 28.86
N VAL A 511 -18.01 9.65 27.83
CA VAL A 511 -16.64 10.00 27.46
C VAL A 511 -15.98 10.88 28.52
N ILE A 512 -16.68 11.83 29.14
CA ILE A 512 -16.19 12.64 30.27
C ILE A 512 -15.84 11.77 31.50
N ASN A 513 -16.48 10.61 31.64
CA ASN A 513 -16.24 9.68 32.75
C ASN A 513 -15.30 8.51 32.38
N ALA A 514 -14.94 8.37 31.11
CA ALA A 514 -14.11 7.29 30.62
C ALA A 514 -12.67 7.43 31.14
N ARG A 515 -12.14 6.39 31.77
CA ARG A 515 -10.79 6.40 32.37
C ARG A 515 -9.78 5.58 31.60
N THR A 516 -10.18 5.05 30.44
CA THR A 516 -9.32 4.19 29.62
C THR A 516 -9.42 4.55 28.16
N LEU A 517 -8.37 4.20 27.44
CA LEU A 517 -8.24 4.43 26.01
C LEU A 517 -9.31 3.64 25.23
N GLU A 518 -9.61 2.42 25.67
CA GLU A 518 -10.60 1.52 25.07
C GLU A 518 -12.02 2.09 25.19
N GLN A 519 -12.38 2.63 26.36
CA GLN A 519 -13.69 3.25 26.59
C GLN A 519 -13.88 4.47 25.68
N ILE A 520 -12.89 5.37 25.59
CA ILE A 520 -12.97 6.55 24.72
C ILE A 520 -13.07 6.13 23.26
N LYS A 521 -12.24 5.18 22.82
CA LYS A 521 -12.24 4.67 21.43
C LYS A 521 -13.53 3.93 21.07
N PHE A 522 -14.17 3.27 22.02
CA PHE A 522 -15.46 2.63 21.81
C PHE A 522 -16.53 3.65 21.42
N PHE A 523 -16.61 4.79 22.11
CA PHE A 523 -17.61 5.82 21.82
C PHE A 523 -17.23 6.68 20.61
N TRP A 524 -15.96 7.10 20.51
CA TRP A 524 -15.52 8.14 19.56
C TRP A 524 -14.71 7.63 18.38
N GLY A 525 -14.42 6.33 18.32
CA GLY A 525 -13.71 5.69 17.22
C GLY A 525 -12.20 5.64 17.41
N THR A 526 -11.50 5.01 16.46
CA THR A 526 -10.07 4.69 16.56
C THR A 526 -9.19 5.55 15.66
N VAL A 527 -9.75 6.39 14.80
CA VAL A 527 -9.02 7.16 13.79
C VAL A 527 -9.36 8.65 13.80
N ASN A 528 -8.41 9.48 13.37
CA ASN A 528 -8.57 10.92 13.17
C ASN A 528 -9.06 11.25 11.74
N SER A 529 -9.21 12.54 11.43
CA SER A 529 -9.66 13.06 10.14
C SER A 529 -8.76 12.69 8.94
N HIS A 530 -7.55 12.19 9.19
CA HIS A 530 -6.59 11.74 8.17
C HIS A 530 -6.48 10.20 8.11
N GLY A 531 -7.33 9.47 8.84
CA GLY A 531 -7.31 8.01 8.92
C GLY A 531 -6.18 7.43 9.78
N GLN A 532 -5.47 8.26 10.56
CA GLN A 532 -4.39 7.82 11.45
C GLN A 532 -4.95 7.45 12.83
N PRO A 533 -4.25 6.63 13.63
CA PRO A 533 -4.69 6.26 14.97
C PRO A 533 -4.94 7.48 15.88
N LEU A 534 -6.10 7.48 16.54
CA LEU A 534 -6.51 8.54 17.44
C LEU A 534 -5.75 8.48 18.77
N ASN A 535 -5.09 9.58 19.16
CA ASN A 535 -4.41 9.72 20.45
C ASN A 535 -5.36 10.29 21.51
N VAL A 536 -5.71 9.48 22.51
CA VAL A 536 -6.67 9.84 23.56
C VAL A 536 -6.04 10.01 24.94
N SER A 537 -4.70 9.92 25.06
CA SER A 537 -4.01 9.88 26.36
C SER A 537 -4.21 11.15 27.18
N ALA A 538 -4.22 12.32 26.53
CA ALA A 538 -4.47 13.59 27.21
C ALA A 538 -5.89 13.66 27.82
N LEU A 539 -6.88 13.09 27.12
CA LEU A 539 -8.25 13.02 27.63
C LEU A 539 -8.37 12.04 28.79
N VAL A 540 -7.67 10.90 28.76
CA VAL A 540 -7.64 9.97 29.90
C VAL A 540 -7.14 10.67 31.16
N LEU A 541 -6.02 11.41 31.06
CA LEU A 541 -5.47 12.15 32.20
C LEU A 541 -6.41 13.27 32.69
N GLU A 542 -7.04 14.00 31.77
CA GLU A 542 -8.04 15.02 32.09
C GLU A 542 -9.24 14.39 32.84
N ASN A 543 -9.75 13.26 32.36
CA ASN A 543 -10.85 12.54 32.98
C ASN A 543 -10.48 11.96 34.35
N GLU A 544 -9.28 11.40 34.51
CA GLU A 544 -8.79 10.90 35.81
C GLU A 544 -8.69 12.04 36.83
N ARG A 545 -8.12 13.18 36.42
CA ARG A 545 -8.02 14.38 37.24
C ARG A 545 -9.41 14.89 37.65
N ASN A 546 -10.30 15.08 36.68
CA ASN A 546 -11.66 15.54 36.93
C ASN A 546 -12.45 14.55 37.80
N ALA A 547 -12.26 13.25 37.62
CA ALA A 547 -12.88 12.22 38.46
C ALA A 547 -12.40 12.27 39.91
N ALA A 548 -11.13 12.61 40.16
CA ALA A 548 -10.63 12.81 41.52
C ALA A 548 -11.41 13.95 42.20
N PHE A 549 -11.57 15.10 41.53
CA PHE A 549 -12.28 16.27 42.04
C PHE A 549 -13.77 16.04 42.34
N LYS A 550 -14.40 15.04 41.72
CA LYS A 550 -15.77 14.61 42.09
C LYS A 550 -15.87 14.08 43.52
N ASN A 551 -14.76 13.81 44.19
CA ASN A 551 -14.74 13.41 45.60
C ASN A 551 -14.82 14.59 46.58
N VAL A 552 -14.79 15.84 46.12
CA VAL A 552 -14.98 17.00 46.99
C VAL A 552 -16.43 17.03 47.52
N HIS A 553 -16.62 17.22 48.83
CA HIS A 553 -17.92 17.23 49.53
C HIS A 553 -18.82 18.45 49.21
N ASN A 554 -18.55 19.12 48.09
CA ASN A 554 -19.33 20.19 47.52
C ASN A 554 -19.01 20.32 46.02
N PRO A 555 -19.96 20.03 45.10
CA PRO A 555 -19.71 20.02 43.66
C PRO A 555 -19.42 21.41 43.09
N VAL A 556 -19.90 22.48 43.72
CA VAL A 556 -19.60 23.87 43.32
C VAL A 556 -18.13 24.18 43.58
N ILE A 557 -17.63 23.80 44.76
CA ILE A 557 -16.22 23.96 45.13
C ILE A 557 -15.35 23.07 44.23
N ALA A 558 -15.75 21.82 43.97
CA ALA A 558 -15.03 20.94 43.04
C ALA A 558 -14.77 21.62 41.69
N LYS A 559 -15.80 22.23 41.09
CA LYS A 559 -15.70 22.96 39.82
C LYS A 559 -14.69 24.10 39.87
N LEU A 560 -14.70 24.89 40.96
CA LEU A 560 -13.75 26.00 41.12
C LEU A 560 -12.31 25.50 41.25
N LEU A 561 -12.08 24.47 42.07
CA LEU A 561 -10.73 23.93 42.30
C LEU A 561 -10.13 23.30 41.03
N VAL A 562 -10.96 22.67 40.19
CA VAL A 562 -10.51 22.17 38.87
C VAL A 562 -10.02 23.33 37.99
N ASN A 563 -10.82 24.40 37.90
CA ASN A 563 -10.50 25.56 37.06
C ASN A 563 -9.33 26.39 37.60
N LEU A 564 -9.08 26.34 38.91
CA LEU A 564 -7.93 26.96 39.59
C LEU A 564 -6.66 26.09 39.54
N ASP A 565 -6.70 24.97 38.83
CA ASP A 565 -5.57 24.04 38.65
C ASP A 565 -5.00 23.43 39.94
N ILE A 566 -5.88 23.15 40.92
CA ILE A 566 -5.46 22.60 42.21
C ILE A 566 -4.96 21.14 42.05
N PRO A 567 -3.95 20.70 42.83
CA PRO A 567 -3.53 19.30 42.88
C PRO A 567 -4.55 18.35 43.54
N THR A 568 -4.70 17.14 43.00
CA THR A 568 -5.70 16.16 43.47
C THR A 568 -5.39 15.53 44.83
N ASP A 569 -4.12 15.54 45.28
CA ASP A 569 -3.71 15.05 46.61
C ASP A 569 -4.26 15.92 47.76
N LYS A 570 -4.74 17.13 47.46
CA LYS A 570 -5.30 18.08 48.44
C LYS A 570 -6.79 17.85 48.75
N ILE A 571 -7.47 16.97 48.01
CA ILE A 571 -8.93 16.77 48.14
C ILE A 571 -9.33 16.34 49.56
N ALA A 572 -8.53 15.49 50.22
CA ALA A 572 -8.80 15.06 51.59
C ALA A 572 -8.75 16.23 52.59
N ALA A 573 -7.77 17.13 52.46
CA ALA A 573 -7.65 18.32 53.30
C ALA A 573 -8.80 19.30 53.05
N VAL A 574 -9.21 19.47 51.78
CA VAL A 574 -10.37 20.29 51.41
C VAL A 574 -11.66 19.75 52.04
N ASN A 575 -11.88 18.43 51.96
CA ASN A 575 -13.04 17.80 52.57
C ASN A 575 -13.02 17.92 54.10
N GLN A 576 -11.85 17.83 54.72
CA GLN A 576 -11.69 18.06 56.15
C GLN A 576 -12.01 19.51 56.51
N ALA A 577 -11.55 20.50 55.74
CA ALA A 577 -11.88 21.91 55.96
C ALA A 577 -13.39 22.18 55.88
N LEU A 578 -14.09 21.57 54.90
CA LEU A 578 -15.55 21.63 54.80
C LEU A 578 -16.24 21.01 56.01
N PHE A 579 -15.73 19.86 56.47
CA PHE A 579 -16.26 19.19 57.65
C PHE A 579 -16.01 19.97 58.94
N ASP A 580 -14.82 20.53 59.15
CA ASP A 580 -14.48 21.26 60.37
C ASP A 580 -15.30 22.55 60.51
N HIS A 581 -15.62 23.21 59.40
CA HIS A 581 -16.41 24.43 59.36
C HIS A 581 -17.92 24.19 59.18
N ARG A 582 -18.37 22.93 59.32
CA ARG A 582 -19.76 22.55 59.07
C ARG A 582 -20.81 23.29 59.92
N ALA A 583 -20.41 23.73 61.12
CA ALA A 583 -21.29 24.41 62.07
C ALA A 583 -21.47 25.91 61.77
N LEU A 584 -20.69 26.47 60.84
CA LEU A 584 -20.77 27.89 60.50
C LEU A 584 -22.00 28.22 59.64
N ASN A 585 -22.51 29.44 59.81
CA ASN A 585 -23.57 29.97 58.96
C ASN A 585 -22.97 30.75 57.78
N PHE A 586 -22.93 30.14 56.60
CA PHE A 586 -22.36 30.75 55.39
C PHE A 586 -23.19 31.91 54.79
N SER A 587 -24.35 32.25 55.36
CA SER A 587 -25.02 33.52 55.04
C SER A 587 -24.29 34.74 55.62
N ASP A 588 -23.45 34.52 56.63
CA ASP A 588 -22.63 35.55 57.25
C ASP A 588 -21.31 35.71 56.44
N PRO A 589 -21.02 36.91 55.89
CA PRO A 589 -19.81 37.15 55.11
C PRO A 589 -18.51 36.81 55.85
N ASP A 590 -18.44 36.98 57.17
CA ASP A 590 -17.24 36.66 57.95
C ASP A 590 -17.03 35.15 58.07
N HIS A 591 -18.10 34.40 58.30
CA HIS A 591 -18.06 32.94 58.31
C HIS A 591 -17.74 32.37 56.93
N TYR A 592 -18.31 32.96 55.86
CA TYR A 592 -18.01 32.54 54.49
C TYR A 592 -16.53 32.80 54.14
N LYS A 593 -16.00 33.98 54.48
CA LYS A 593 -14.56 34.27 54.30
C LYS A 593 -13.69 33.30 55.10
N THR A 594 -14.08 32.96 56.33
CA THR A 594 -13.36 31.97 57.16
C THR A 594 -13.27 30.61 56.46
N LEU A 595 -14.36 30.14 55.84
CA LEU A 595 -14.34 28.94 55.03
C LEU A 595 -13.38 29.08 53.83
N VAL A 596 -13.45 30.19 53.08
CA VAL A 596 -12.61 30.40 51.89
C VAL A 596 -11.11 30.43 52.26
N GLU A 597 -10.73 31.05 53.39
CA GLU A 597 -9.36 31.02 53.91
C GLU A 597 -8.92 29.58 54.24
N ALA A 598 -9.78 28.82 54.94
CA ALA A 598 -9.48 27.41 55.24
C ALA A 598 -9.33 26.56 53.98
N LEU A 599 -10.15 26.81 52.95
CA LEU A 599 -10.05 26.14 51.64
C LEU A 599 -8.78 26.53 50.89
N TRP A 600 -8.34 27.79 50.97
CA TRP A 600 -7.08 28.24 50.38
C TRP A 600 -5.87 27.51 51.01
N VAL A 601 -5.83 27.43 52.34
CA VAL A 601 -4.81 26.66 53.06
C VAL A 601 -4.87 25.18 52.71
N ALA A 602 -6.07 24.59 52.74
CA ALA A 602 -6.28 23.17 52.42
C ALA A 602 -5.89 22.83 50.97
N SER A 603 -6.01 23.78 50.05
CA SER A 603 -5.61 23.66 48.64
C SER A 603 -4.10 23.81 48.42
N GLY A 604 -3.30 23.93 49.49
CA GLY A 604 -1.84 24.07 49.42
C GLY A 604 -1.35 25.51 49.21
N SER A 605 -2.20 26.50 49.51
CA SER A 605 -1.87 27.93 49.40
C SER A 605 -1.37 28.35 48.00
N PRO A 606 -2.22 28.27 46.96
CA PRO A 606 -1.87 28.70 45.60
C PRO A 606 -1.30 30.12 45.57
N ALA A 607 -0.30 30.34 44.69
CA ALA A 607 0.47 31.58 44.65
C ALA A 607 -0.38 32.85 44.45
N ASN A 608 -1.44 32.77 43.63
CA ASN A 608 -2.33 33.89 43.38
C ASN A 608 -3.52 33.90 44.35
N LYS A 609 -3.28 34.39 45.58
CA LYS A 609 -4.30 34.45 46.64
C LYS A 609 -5.53 35.25 46.23
N ASN A 610 -5.38 36.39 45.53
CA ASN A 610 -6.53 37.20 45.11
C ASN A 610 -7.41 36.51 44.07
N GLU A 611 -6.82 35.86 43.07
CA GLU A 611 -7.56 35.09 42.05
C GLU A 611 -8.37 33.95 42.68
N PHE A 612 -7.78 33.24 43.65
CA PHE A 612 -8.49 32.22 44.41
C PHE A 612 -9.73 32.80 45.08
N TYR A 613 -9.63 33.92 45.80
CA TYR A 613 -10.74 34.50 46.55
C TYR A 613 -11.83 35.05 45.61
N GLN A 614 -11.43 35.63 44.48
CA GLN A 614 -12.34 36.10 43.44
C GLN A 614 -13.15 34.97 42.81
N ALA A 615 -12.57 33.78 42.62
CA ALA A 615 -13.30 32.60 42.15
C ALA A 615 -14.43 32.17 43.11
N PHE A 616 -14.30 32.47 44.41
CA PHE A 616 -15.34 32.24 45.43
C PHE A 616 -16.26 33.46 45.64
N ASN A 617 -16.29 34.41 44.69
CA ASN A 617 -17.02 35.68 44.74
C ASN A 617 -16.55 36.67 45.83
N LEU A 618 -15.35 36.60 46.39
CA LEU A 618 -14.81 37.67 47.26
C LEU A 618 -14.07 38.73 46.44
N THR A 619 -14.17 39.99 46.84
CA THR A 619 -13.52 41.13 46.13
C THR A 619 -11.99 41.04 46.13
N ALA A 620 -11.39 40.67 47.26
CA ALA A 620 -9.95 40.50 47.47
C ALA A 620 -9.69 39.61 48.70
N ALA A 621 -8.44 39.17 48.89
CA ALA A 621 -8.04 38.28 49.98
C ALA A 621 -8.24 38.87 51.40
N ASP A 622 -8.10 40.18 51.54
CA ASP A 622 -8.27 40.92 52.78
C ASP A 622 -9.71 41.36 53.05
N SER A 623 -10.61 41.24 52.06
CA SER A 623 -12.01 41.66 52.15
C SER A 623 -12.96 40.50 52.45
N ASN A 624 -14.05 40.78 53.18
CA ASN A 624 -15.20 39.89 53.35
C ASN A 624 -16.37 40.26 52.41
N VAL A 625 -16.19 41.28 51.55
CA VAL A 625 -17.22 41.77 50.63
C VAL A 625 -17.31 40.86 49.41
N LEU A 626 -18.53 40.42 49.10
CA LEU A 626 -18.83 39.60 47.93
C LEU A 626 -18.97 40.47 46.65
N VAL A 627 -18.60 39.92 45.49
CA VAL A 627 -18.68 40.56 44.15
C VAL A 627 -20.00 40.23 43.47
N ASP A 628 -20.77 41.23 43.06
CA ASP A 628 -22.02 41.01 42.32
C ASP A 628 -21.76 40.57 40.87
N PRO A 629 -22.44 39.52 40.36
CA PRO A 629 -23.42 38.66 41.06
C PRO A 629 -22.76 37.56 41.93
N HIS A 630 -23.28 37.34 43.15
CA HIS A 630 -22.77 36.33 44.12
C HIS A 630 -23.23 34.88 43.87
N GLU A 631 -23.43 34.48 42.61
CA GLU A 631 -24.08 33.20 42.26
C GLU A 631 -23.34 31.97 42.84
N VAL A 632 -22.01 31.99 42.84
CA VAL A 632 -21.18 30.88 43.34
C VAL A 632 -21.31 30.76 44.86
N ALA A 633 -21.16 31.87 45.58
CA ALA A 633 -21.30 31.90 47.03
C ALA A 633 -22.69 31.42 47.48
N ASN A 634 -23.75 31.89 46.81
CA ASN A 634 -25.13 31.46 47.09
C ASN A 634 -25.32 29.95 46.88
N LYS A 635 -24.73 29.36 45.83
CA LYS A 635 -24.80 27.91 45.59
C LYS A 635 -24.02 27.10 46.63
N ILE A 636 -22.85 27.58 47.05
CA ILE A 636 -22.07 26.93 48.13
C ILE A 636 -22.86 26.95 49.44
N GLN A 637 -23.43 28.09 49.79
CA GLN A 637 -24.27 28.25 50.99
C GLN A 637 -25.50 27.34 50.94
N ALA A 638 -26.23 27.32 49.82
CA ALA A 638 -27.40 26.47 49.66
C ALA A 638 -27.05 24.97 49.77
N HIS A 639 -25.95 24.55 49.13
CA HIS A 639 -25.47 23.18 49.21
C HIS A 639 -25.10 22.80 50.66
N HIS A 640 -24.44 23.69 51.38
CA HIS A 640 -24.10 23.46 52.79
C HIS A 640 -25.35 23.29 53.66
N LYS A 641 -26.30 24.23 53.54
CA LYS A 641 -27.58 24.19 54.26
C LYS A 641 -28.36 22.90 54.01
N ASN A 642 -28.38 22.42 52.77
CA ASN A 642 -29.10 21.19 52.40
C ASN A 642 -28.48 19.92 53.00
N ASN A 643 -27.20 19.95 53.37
CA ASN A 643 -26.44 18.78 53.79
C ASN A 643 -26.10 18.75 55.30
N VAL A 644 -26.57 19.71 56.10
CA VAL A 644 -26.32 19.75 57.55
C VAL A 644 -26.65 18.42 58.25
N ILE A 645 -27.78 17.79 57.90
CA ILE A 645 -28.20 16.51 58.49
C ILE A 645 -27.26 15.35 58.12
N VAL A 646 -26.67 15.37 56.92
CA VAL A 646 -25.67 14.37 56.51
C VAL A 646 -24.39 14.56 57.35
N TYR A 647 -23.98 15.81 57.56
CA TYR A 647 -22.86 16.15 58.44
C TYR A 647 -23.10 15.80 59.92
N GLU A 648 -24.34 15.87 60.40
CA GLU A 648 -24.73 15.40 61.74
C GLU A 648 -24.56 13.88 61.86
N ARG A 649 -25.05 13.11 60.89
CA ARG A 649 -24.92 11.64 60.90
C ARG A 649 -23.46 11.19 60.82
N LEU A 650 -22.62 11.89 60.06
CA LEU A 650 -21.17 11.62 59.99
C LEU A 650 -20.43 11.79 61.33
N GLN A 651 -21.03 12.46 62.33
CA GLN A 651 -20.48 12.60 63.67
C GLN A 651 -20.91 11.47 64.63
N GLU A 652 -21.82 10.58 64.21
CA GLU A 652 -22.27 9.48 65.06
C GLU A 652 -21.08 8.54 65.38
N PRO A 653 -20.74 8.31 66.67
CA PRO A 653 -19.52 7.58 67.05
C PRO A 653 -19.52 6.09 66.67
N ARG A 654 -20.65 5.55 66.21
CA ARG A 654 -20.81 4.13 65.83
C ARG A 654 -21.08 3.92 64.34
N ILE A 655 -20.93 4.94 63.49
CA ILE A 655 -21.08 4.78 62.04
C ILE A 655 -19.96 3.87 61.50
N LEU A 656 -20.33 2.89 60.69
CA LEU A 656 -19.36 2.01 60.03
C LEU A 656 -18.63 2.77 58.91
N PRO A 657 -17.37 2.43 58.57
CA PRO A 657 -16.65 3.03 57.45
C PRO A 657 -17.46 3.02 56.13
N ALA A 658 -18.11 1.90 55.81
CA ALA A 658 -18.99 1.79 54.65
C ALA A 658 -20.22 2.71 54.73
N GLY A 659 -20.78 2.92 55.92
CA GLY A 659 -21.88 3.87 56.14
C GLY A 659 -21.42 5.32 55.98
N LYS A 660 -20.20 5.66 56.44
CA LYS A 660 -19.57 6.95 56.21
C LYS A 660 -19.40 7.22 54.71
N ARG A 661 -18.86 6.25 53.98
CA ARG A 661 -18.65 6.33 52.52
C ARG A 661 -19.98 6.45 51.74
N PHE A 662 -21.03 5.78 52.22
CA PHE A 662 -22.38 5.93 51.68
C PHE A 662 -22.94 7.35 51.88
N ASP A 663 -22.76 7.94 53.07
CA ASP A 663 -23.26 9.28 53.37
C ASP A 663 -22.50 10.36 52.59
N GLU A 664 -21.19 10.20 52.42
CA GLU A 664 -20.34 11.09 51.62
C GLU A 664 -20.76 11.17 50.15
N LEU A 665 -21.42 10.15 49.58
CA LEU A 665 -21.97 10.23 48.22
C LEU A 665 -23.00 11.36 48.07
N PHE A 666 -23.83 11.58 49.09
CA PHE A 666 -24.84 12.66 49.05
C PHE A 666 -24.19 14.04 49.15
N LEU A 667 -23.06 14.15 49.87
CA LEU A 667 -22.27 15.40 49.94
C LEU A 667 -21.62 15.73 48.59
N LYS A 668 -21.16 14.71 47.85
CA LYS A 668 -20.50 14.88 46.54
C LYS A 668 -21.48 15.28 45.45
N VAL A 669 -22.65 14.65 45.43
CA VAL A 669 -23.69 14.89 44.40
C VAL A 669 -24.47 16.17 44.69
N GLY A 670 -24.77 16.42 45.97
CA GLY A 670 -25.64 17.50 46.39
C GLY A 670 -27.11 17.20 46.12
N ARG A 671 -27.97 17.54 47.08
CA ARG A 671 -29.42 17.39 46.95
C ARG A 671 -30.09 18.77 46.81
N PRO A 672 -31.09 18.93 45.93
CA PRO A 672 -31.79 20.21 45.75
C PRO A 672 -32.55 20.68 47.00
N GLY A 673 -32.88 19.76 47.92
CA GLY A 673 -33.49 20.08 49.21
C GLY A 673 -32.83 19.34 50.37
N SER A 674 -33.04 19.85 51.58
CA SER A 674 -32.58 19.24 52.83
C SER A 674 -33.23 17.88 53.08
N TRP A 675 -32.50 17.00 53.76
CA TRP A 675 -33.12 15.88 54.46
C TRP A 675 -34.06 16.41 55.55
N ALA A 676 -35.09 15.64 55.90
CA ALA A 676 -35.99 16.01 57.00
C ALA A 676 -35.42 15.60 58.37
N SER A 677 -34.69 14.48 58.43
CA SER A 677 -34.07 13.96 59.65
C SER A 677 -32.89 13.02 59.36
N ALA A 678 -32.05 12.76 60.36
CA ALA A 678 -30.98 11.76 60.27
C ALA A 678 -31.51 10.33 60.04
N ASP A 679 -32.73 10.03 60.51
CA ASP A 679 -33.38 8.73 60.32
C ASP A 679 -33.77 8.49 58.87
N ASP A 680 -34.07 9.53 58.10
CA ASP A 680 -34.37 9.36 56.66
C ASP A 680 -33.12 9.00 55.86
N VAL A 681 -31.94 9.49 56.27
CA VAL A 681 -30.66 9.06 55.69
C VAL A 681 -30.40 7.58 56.04
N LYS A 682 -30.73 7.14 57.26
CA LYS A 682 -30.64 5.71 57.67
C LYS A 682 -31.60 4.82 56.89
N LYS A 683 -32.82 5.28 56.59
CA LYS A 683 -33.76 4.57 55.71
C LYS A 683 -33.18 4.41 54.30
N ALA A 684 -32.54 5.46 53.76
CA ALA A 684 -31.85 5.36 52.48
C ALA A 684 -30.71 4.32 52.51
N GLU A 685 -29.92 4.27 53.59
CA GLU A 685 -28.90 3.22 53.76
C GLU A 685 -29.53 1.82 53.84
N ALA A 686 -30.68 1.66 54.51
CA ALA A 686 -31.39 0.39 54.58
C ALA A 686 -31.87 -0.08 53.20
N LEU A 687 -32.39 0.84 52.37
CA LEU A 687 -32.75 0.56 50.98
C LEU A 687 -31.52 0.15 50.15
N PHE A 688 -30.38 0.82 50.35
CA PHE A 688 -29.11 0.47 49.70
C PHE A 688 -28.69 -0.97 50.00
N VAL A 689 -28.77 -1.38 51.27
CA VAL A 689 -28.43 -2.75 51.69
C VAL A 689 -29.37 -3.78 51.06
N ALA A 690 -30.67 -3.51 51.08
CA ALA A 690 -31.70 -4.44 50.61
C ALA A 690 -31.79 -4.55 49.08
N SER A 691 -31.11 -3.68 48.33
CA SER A 691 -31.17 -3.66 46.86
C SER A 691 -30.11 -4.57 46.25
N LYS A 692 -30.47 -5.32 45.20
CA LYS A 692 -29.57 -6.24 44.50
C LYS A 692 -28.49 -5.47 43.73
N ASP A 693 -28.89 -4.39 43.05
CA ASP A 693 -28.02 -3.55 42.25
C ASP A 693 -28.32 -2.07 42.45
N VAL A 694 -27.49 -1.21 41.85
CA VAL A 694 -27.64 0.25 41.92
C VAL A 694 -28.97 0.73 41.34
N HIS A 695 -29.48 0.08 40.29
CA HIS A 695 -30.70 0.52 39.62
C HIS A 695 -31.90 0.30 40.53
N GLU A 696 -32.00 -0.89 41.13
CA GLU A 696 -33.03 -1.19 42.10
C GLU A 696 -32.97 -0.24 43.31
N PHE A 697 -31.76 0.10 43.78
CA PHE A 697 -31.59 1.07 44.85
C PHE A 697 -32.13 2.45 44.47
N LEU A 698 -31.74 2.97 43.30
CA LEU A 698 -32.16 4.29 42.84
C LEU A 698 -33.65 4.36 42.52
N ASP A 699 -34.22 3.26 42.03
CA ASP A 699 -35.66 3.13 41.79
C ASP A 699 -36.46 3.11 43.10
N LYS A 700 -35.93 2.47 44.15
CA LYS A 700 -36.54 2.51 45.49
C LYS A 700 -36.35 3.85 46.19
N LEU A 701 -35.19 4.50 46.02
CA LEU A 701 -34.87 5.78 46.64
C LEU A 701 -35.66 6.93 46.01
N ILE A 702 -35.80 6.91 44.67
CA ILE A 702 -36.51 7.91 43.88
C ILE A 702 -37.43 7.16 42.89
N PRO A 703 -38.62 6.73 43.36
CA PRO A 703 -39.62 6.09 42.52
C PRO A 703 -40.18 7.12 41.55
N GLU A 704 -40.23 6.80 40.25
CA GLU A 704 -40.85 7.60 39.18
C GLU A 704 -40.66 9.13 39.33
N PRO A 705 -39.48 9.67 38.94
CA PRO A 705 -39.21 11.09 39.10
C PRO A 705 -40.10 11.92 38.16
N ASN A 706 -41.10 12.58 38.74
CA ASN A 706 -42.14 13.32 38.00
C ASN A 706 -41.71 14.75 37.64
N ASP A 707 -40.75 15.32 38.39
CA ASP A 707 -40.21 16.66 38.20
C ASP A 707 -38.74 16.64 37.72
N GLU A 708 -38.30 17.72 37.08
CA GLU A 708 -36.94 17.88 36.54
C GLU A 708 -35.85 17.75 37.62
N GLN A 709 -36.10 18.18 38.87
CA GLN A 709 -35.09 18.14 39.93
C GLN A 709 -34.87 16.71 40.43
N SER A 710 -35.94 15.95 40.60
CA SER A 710 -35.86 14.53 40.97
C SER A 710 -35.21 13.69 39.87
N LYS A 711 -35.47 14.01 38.60
CA LYS A 711 -34.79 13.39 37.45
C LYS A 711 -33.29 13.68 37.47
N ALA A 712 -32.92 14.96 37.60
CA ALA A 712 -31.52 15.38 37.67
C ALA A 712 -30.77 14.78 38.87
N LEU A 713 -31.44 14.65 40.03
CA LEU A 713 -30.87 14.02 41.21
C LEU A 713 -30.64 12.52 41.01
N LYS A 714 -31.64 11.79 40.50
CA LYS A 714 -31.52 10.35 40.24
C LYS A 714 -30.41 10.06 39.22
N GLU A 715 -30.30 10.90 38.20
CA GLU A 715 -29.24 10.84 37.19
C GLU A 715 -27.87 11.20 37.76
N SER A 716 -27.78 12.18 38.66
CA SER A 716 -26.50 12.53 39.28
C SER A 716 -26.03 11.45 40.27
N LEU A 717 -26.98 10.84 41.02
CA LEU A 717 -26.70 9.72 41.91
C LEU A 717 -26.29 8.46 41.13
N SER A 718 -26.92 8.13 40.00
CA SER A 718 -26.51 6.98 39.18
C SER A 718 -25.11 7.09 38.62
N ARG A 719 -24.62 8.31 38.41
CA ARG A 719 -23.25 8.58 37.94
C ARG A 719 -22.21 8.58 39.06
N ALA A 720 -22.57 9.00 40.27
CA ALA A 720 -21.67 8.99 41.42
C ALA A 720 -21.59 7.62 42.09
N LEU A 721 -22.75 6.94 42.18
CA LEU A 721 -22.87 5.58 42.68
C LEU A 721 -22.92 4.62 41.50
N THR A 722 -21.79 4.43 40.82
CA THR A 722 -21.75 3.48 39.71
C THR A 722 -21.93 2.04 40.20
N PRO A 723 -22.31 1.06 39.35
CA PRO A 723 -22.35 -0.36 39.72
C PRO A 723 -21.10 -0.83 40.49
N THR A 724 -19.91 -0.42 40.06
CA THR A 724 -18.64 -0.72 40.73
C THR A 724 -18.58 -0.11 42.14
N VAL A 725 -18.87 1.19 42.28
CA VAL A 725 -18.88 1.86 43.61
C VAL A 725 -19.93 1.27 44.55
N PHE A 726 -21.11 0.92 44.02
CA PHE A 726 -22.17 0.25 44.77
C PHE A 726 -21.68 -1.07 45.36
N ARG A 727 -21.01 -1.89 44.55
CA ARG A 727 -20.44 -3.19 44.97
C ARG A 727 -19.33 -3.01 46.00
N GLU A 728 -18.42 -2.06 45.80
CA GLU A 728 -17.33 -1.78 46.75
C GLU A 728 -17.86 -1.41 48.15
N ILE A 729 -18.85 -0.51 48.22
CA ILE A 729 -19.45 -0.09 49.49
C ILE A 729 -20.18 -1.28 50.16
N LYS A 730 -20.86 -2.12 49.38
CA LYS A 730 -21.47 -3.35 49.90
C LYS A 730 -20.43 -4.35 50.43
N ALA A 731 -19.36 -4.60 49.67
CA ALA A 731 -18.29 -5.51 50.08
C ALA A 731 -17.57 -5.01 51.34
N GLU A 732 -17.30 -3.70 51.43
CA GLU A 732 -16.73 -3.07 52.61
C GLU A 732 -17.66 -3.21 53.82
N LYS A 733 -18.98 -3.04 53.62
CA LYS A 733 -19.96 -3.26 54.68
C LYS A 733 -19.99 -4.72 55.15
N ARG A 734 -19.97 -5.68 54.21
CA ARG A 734 -19.89 -7.11 54.53
C ARG A 734 -18.64 -7.40 55.36
N LYS A 735 -17.47 -6.93 54.92
CA LYS A 735 -16.20 -7.06 55.65
C LYS A 735 -16.28 -6.48 57.06
N ASN A 736 -16.79 -5.25 57.20
CA ASN A 736 -16.93 -4.57 58.50
C ASN A 736 -17.89 -5.29 59.46
N LEU A 737 -18.93 -5.96 58.94
CA LEU A 737 -19.88 -6.74 59.74
C LEU A 737 -19.37 -8.14 60.05
N PHE A 738 -18.63 -8.75 59.13
CA PHE A 738 -18.05 -10.09 59.28
C PHE A 738 -16.86 -10.10 60.25
N ASP A 739 -16.04 -9.03 60.24
CA ASP A 739 -14.90 -8.84 61.15
C ASP A 739 -15.34 -8.56 62.61
N LYS A 740 -16.64 -8.29 62.86
CA LYS A 740 -17.17 -8.22 64.23
C LYS A 740 -17.36 -9.62 64.78
N ASP A 741 -17.00 -9.82 66.05
CA ASP A 741 -17.15 -11.11 66.71
C ASP A 741 -18.61 -11.37 67.14
N ASN A 742 -19.45 -11.65 66.15
CA ASN A 742 -20.86 -11.98 66.32
C ASN A 742 -21.27 -13.06 65.29
N ASP A 743 -21.56 -14.26 65.79
CA ASP A 743 -21.88 -15.42 64.96
C ASP A 743 -23.21 -15.30 64.20
N GLU A 744 -24.20 -14.53 64.70
CA GLU A 744 -25.43 -14.26 63.94
C GLU A 744 -25.16 -13.39 62.70
N ASN A 745 -24.28 -12.40 62.82
CA ASN A 745 -23.87 -11.57 61.68
C ASN A 745 -23.08 -12.40 60.66
N LYS A 746 -22.14 -13.24 61.12
CA LYS A 746 -21.37 -14.13 60.25
C LYS A 746 -22.31 -15.08 59.50
N GLN A 747 -23.27 -15.70 60.19
CA GLN A 747 -24.26 -16.59 59.60
C GLN A 747 -25.15 -15.89 58.56
N LYS A 748 -25.61 -14.66 58.85
CA LYS A 748 -26.41 -13.87 57.92
C LYS A 748 -25.64 -13.58 56.63
N ILE A 749 -24.37 -13.19 56.74
CA ILE A 749 -23.51 -12.90 55.58
C ILE A 749 -23.23 -14.18 54.77
N ILE A 750 -22.99 -15.32 55.43
CA ILE A 750 -22.82 -16.62 54.74
C ILE A 750 -24.05 -16.95 53.89
N ASN A 751 -25.25 -16.76 54.44
CA ASN A 751 -26.51 -17.00 53.73
C ASN A 751 -26.69 -16.03 52.55
N GLU A 752 -26.40 -14.74 52.74
CA GLU A 752 -26.46 -13.72 51.69
C GLU A 752 -25.51 -14.05 50.53
N VAL A 753 -24.25 -14.39 50.82
CA VAL A 753 -23.23 -14.74 49.81
C VAL A 753 -23.60 -16.06 49.10
N THR A 754 -24.13 -17.04 49.82
CA THR A 754 -24.59 -18.30 49.21
C THR A 754 -25.77 -18.07 48.26
N GLN A 755 -26.68 -17.16 48.59
CA GLN A 755 -27.77 -16.76 47.71
C GLN A 755 -27.24 -16.01 46.47
N GLU A 756 -26.29 -15.08 46.64
CA GLU A 756 -25.62 -14.38 45.52
C GLU A 756 -24.94 -15.39 44.56
N LEU A 757 -24.22 -16.38 45.09
CA LEU A 757 -23.61 -17.46 44.29
C LEU A 757 -24.65 -18.27 43.50
N THR A 758 -25.78 -18.60 44.13
CA THR A 758 -26.87 -19.34 43.46
C THR A 758 -27.46 -18.54 42.30
N GLU A 759 -27.59 -17.22 42.45
CA GLU A 759 -28.04 -16.34 41.36
C GLU A 759 -27.03 -16.27 40.21
N LEU A 760 -25.72 -16.17 40.50
CA LEU A 760 -24.67 -16.16 39.48
C LEU A 760 -24.69 -17.45 38.64
N GLN A 761 -24.91 -18.59 39.30
CA GLN A 761 -24.95 -19.92 38.66
C GLN A 761 -26.15 -20.16 37.73
N LYS A 762 -27.22 -19.34 37.79
CA LYS A 762 -28.41 -19.51 36.92
C LYS A 762 -28.09 -19.40 35.43
N SER A 763 -27.09 -18.59 35.06
CA SER A 763 -26.71 -18.37 33.66
C SER A 763 -25.79 -19.46 33.09
N LYS A 764 -25.16 -20.27 33.97
CA LYS A 764 -24.12 -21.24 33.62
C LYS A 764 -24.57 -22.29 32.60
N PRO A 765 -25.75 -22.96 32.73
CA PRO A 765 -26.15 -24.00 31.78
C PRO A 765 -26.27 -23.49 30.34
N SER A 766 -26.87 -22.30 30.16
CA SER A 766 -27.03 -21.69 28.84
C SER A 766 -25.69 -21.28 28.22
N ILE A 767 -24.73 -20.79 29.03
CA ILE A 767 -23.38 -20.43 28.58
C ILE A 767 -22.59 -21.68 28.14
N GLU A 768 -22.73 -22.80 28.86
CA GLU A 768 -22.12 -24.08 28.49
C GLU A 768 -22.72 -24.66 27.20
N GLU A 769 -24.05 -24.59 27.04
CA GLU A 769 -24.69 -25.05 25.80
C GLU A 769 -24.23 -24.22 24.59
N HIS A 770 -24.07 -22.91 24.76
CA HIS A 770 -23.56 -22.02 23.73
C HIS A 770 -22.06 -22.28 23.43
N LYS A 771 -21.24 -22.51 24.47
CA LYS A 771 -19.83 -22.93 24.33
C LYS A 771 -19.72 -24.22 23.50
N ALA A 772 -20.50 -25.25 23.83
CA ALA A 772 -20.50 -26.52 23.11
C ALA A 772 -20.94 -26.41 21.63
N LYS A 773 -21.72 -25.40 21.26
CA LYS A 773 -22.08 -25.10 19.86
C LYS A 773 -20.97 -24.33 19.15
N LEU A 774 -20.32 -23.38 19.83
CA LEU A 774 -19.15 -22.67 19.30
C LEU A 774 -17.95 -23.60 19.09
N GLU A 775 -17.76 -24.60 19.95
CA GLU A 775 -16.72 -25.64 19.78
C GLU A 775 -16.88 -26.43 18.48
N LYS A 776 -18.10 -26.51 17.91
CA LYS A 776 -18.36 -27.17 16.63
C LYS A 776 -17.98 -26.30 15.43
N ILE A 777 -17.67 -25.01 15.64
CA ILE A 777 -17.11 -24.16 14.59
C ILE A 777 -15.64 -24.58 14.43
N PRO A 778 -15.24 -25.17 13.29
CA PRO A 778 -13.94 -25.80 13.14
C PRO A 778 -12.79 -24.77 13.18
N ASP A 779 -11.66 -25.16 13.75
CA ASP A 779 -10.39 -24.40 13.84
C ASP A 779 -9.68 -24.20 12.48
N ASN A 780 -10.25 -24.76 11.41
CA ASN A 780 -9.54 -25.05 10.18
C ASN A 780 -9.56 -23.87 9.20
N LYS A 781 -8.41 -23.20 9.01
CA LYS A 781 -8.16 -22.16 7.98
C LYS A 781 -8.60 -22.56 6.57
N ILE A 782 -8.75 -23.85 6.28
CA ILE A 782 -9.10 -24.37 4.96
C ILE A 782 -10.63 -24.51 4.77
N LEU A 783 -11.39 -24.65 5.86
CA LEU A 783 -12.82 -24.38 5.81
C LEU A 783 -13.08 -22.87 5.68
N GLN A 784 -12.21 -22.02 6.21
CA GLN A 784 -12.24 -20.56 5.98
C GLN A 784 -11.92 -20.21 4.52
N ALA A 785 -10.98 -20.93 3.90
CA ALA A 785 -10.69 -20.90 2.47
C ALA A 785 -11.86 -21.37 1.59
N SER A 786 -12.65 -22.36 2.03
CA SER A 786 -13.84 -22.81 1.31
C SER A 786 -14.94 -21.74 1.21
N LEU A 787 -14.89 -20.70 2.06
CA LEU A 787 -15.72 -19.49 1.97
C LEU A 787 -15.30 -18.58 0.80
N TYR A 788 -14.06 -18.67 0.32
CA TYR A 788 -13.60 -17.94 -0.86
C TYR A 788 -14.26 -18.44 -2.16
N ASN A 789 -14.45 -19.76 -2.30
CA ASN A 789 -15.19 -20.32 -3.43
C ASN A 789 -16.65 -19.84 -3.46
N LEU A 790 -17.28 -19.62 -2.30
CA LEU A 790 -18.60 -18.98 -2.20
C LEU A 790 -18.60 -17.50 -2.63
N ALA A 791 -17.49 -16.79 -2.45
CA ALA A 791 -17.32 -15.40 -2.90
C ALA A 791 -17.10 -15.29 -4.42
N LEU A 792 -16.60 -16.34 -5.07
CA LEU A 792 -16.42 -16.41 -6.53
C LEU A 792 -17.71 -16.79 -7.28
N GLU A 793 -18.70 -17.41 -6.62
CA GLU A 793 -19.98 -17.86 -7.21
C GLU A 793 -20.90 -16.71 -7.70
N GLY A 794 -20.47 -15.45 -7.59
CA GLY A 794 -21.04 -14.37 -8.38
C GLY A 794 -22.43 -13.85 -7.95
N ASN A 795 -22.90 -14.23 -6.75
CA ASN A 795 -23.87 -13.48 -5.93
C ASN A 795 -23.13 -12.75 -4.79
N THR A 796 -22.09 -12.01 -5.19
CA THR A 796 -20.94 -11.65 -4.33
C THR A 796 -21.23 -10.67 -3.18
N SER A 797 -22.37 -9.97 -3.15
CA SER A 797 -22.71 -9.10 -2.02
C SER A 797 -23.55 -9.82 -0.97
N GLU A 798 -24.71 -10.37 -1.31
CA GLU A 798 -25.72 -10.70 -0.30
C GLU A 798 -25.34 -11.88 0.61
N ARG A 799 -24.82 -12.98 0.05
CA ARG A 799 -24.46 -14.16 0.86
C ARG A 799 -23.19 -13.92 1.68
N THR A 800 -22.18 -13.29 1.10
CA THR A 800 -20.96 -12.87 1.82
C THR A 800 -21.30 -11.84 2.90
N GLN A 801 -22.19 -10.89 2.62
CA GLN A 801 -22.69 -9.94 3.63
C GLN A 801 -23.51 -10.63 4.71
N ALA A 802 -24.38 -11.58 4.36
CA ALA A 802 -25.15 -12.35 5.32
C ALA A 802 -24.23 -13.15 6.26
N MET A 803 -23.18 -13.76 5.72
CA MET A 803 -22.22 -14.53 6.51
C MET A 803 -21.30 -13.63 7.35
N LYS A 804 -20.81 -12.51 6.80
CA LYS A 804 -20.11 -11.47 7.59
C LYS A 804 -21.00 -10.96 8.72
N LYS A 805 -22.29 -10.74 8.43
CA LYS A 805 -23.28 -10.34 9.44
C LYS A 805 -23.43 -11.42 10.51
N THR A 806 -23.58 -12.70 10.16
CA THR A 806 -23.66 -13.79 11.13
C THR A 806 -22.39 -13.90 12.00
N TYR A 807 -21.19 -13.84 11.43
CA TYR A 807 -19.95 -13.91 12.20
C TYR A 807 -19.69 -12.65 13.03
N LYS A 808 -20.11 -11.49 12.55
CA LYS A 808 -20.12 -10.26 13.34
C LYS A 808 -21.08 -10.38 14.53
N GLU A 809 -22.29 -10.89 14.30
CA GLU A 809 -23.26 -11.18 15.37
C GLU A 809 -22.69 -12.19 16.39
N LEU A 810 -22.02 -13.27 15.94
CA LEU A 810 -21.35 -14.22 16.85
C LEU A 810 -20.22 -13.57 17.67
N SER A 811 -19.45 -12.66 17.05
CA SER A 811 -18.42 -11.89 17.77
C SER A 811 -19.03 -10.97 18.83
N GLU A 812 -20.13 -10.29 18.50
CA GLU A 812 -20.87 -9.44 19.43
C GLU A 812 -21.46 -10.26 20.59
N GLN A 813 -21.95 -11.48 20.32
CA GLN A 813 -22.41 -12.41 21.35
C GLN A 813 -21.27 -12.86 22.27
N CYS A 814 -20.09 -13.15 21.72
CA CYS A 814 -18.89 -13.45 22.52
C CYS A 814 -18.53 -12.26 23.42
N ASP A 815 -18.63 -11.03 22.92
CA ASP A 815 -18.39 -9.82 23.73
C ASP A 815 -19.35 -9.67 24.90
N GLU A 816 -20.64 -9.90 24.67
CA GLU A 816 -21.66 -9.85 25.71
C GLU A 816 -21.42 -10.91 26.80
N ILE A 817 -21.01 -12.14 26.41
CA ILE A 817 -20.70 -13.21 27.36
C ILE A 817 -19.38 -12.95 28.09
N ILE A 818 -18.33 -12.48 27.41
CA ILE A 818 -17.05 -12.11 28.03
C ILE A 818 -17.28 -11.08 29.13
N GLU A 819 -18.05 -10.04 28.85
CA GLU A 819 -18.36 -9.00 29.82
C GLU A 819 -19.15 -9.51 31.03
N HIS A 820 -20.14 -10.39 30.79
CA HIS A 820 -20.88 -11.05 31.86
C HIS A 820 -19.96 -11.91 32.75
N LEU A 821 -19.08 -12.70 32.14
CA LEU A 821 -18.14 -13.54 32.87
C LEU A 821 -17.09 -12.73 33.64
N GLU A 822 -16.59 -11.63 33.09
CA GLU A 822 -15.69 -10.72 33.81
C GLU A 822 -16.37 -10.05 35.00
N THR A 823 -17.65 -9.70 34.84
CA THR A 823 -18.49 -9.16 35.92
C THR A 823 -18.67 -10.20 37.03
N ASN A 824 -19.01 -11.44 36.66
CA ASN A 824 -19.15 -12.55 37.62
C ASN A 824 -17.85 -12.84 38.35
N LEU A 825 -16.71 -12.79 37.66
CA LEU A 825 -15.40 -13.03 38.27
C LEU A 825 -15.07 -11.97 39.33
N ARG A 826 -15.36 -10.70 39.06
CA ARG A 826 -15.22 -9.62 40.05
C ARG A 826 -16.18 -9.78 41.25
N ASP A 827 -17.41 -10.22 41.02
CA ASP A 827 -18.37 -10.46 42.10
C ASP A 827 -17.94 -11.61 43.00
N LEU A 828 -17.42 -12.68 42.41
CA LEU A 828 -16.83 -13.81 43.14
C LEU A 828 -15.60 -13.37 43.94
N ASP A 829 -14.71 -12.55 43.37
CA ASP A 829 -13.56 -11.97 44.07
C ASP A 829 -13.99 -11.10 45.25
N ALA A 830 -14.97 -10.21 45.06
CA ALA A 830 -15.49 -9.38 46.14
C ALA A 830 -16.13 -10.19 47.27
N CYS A 831 -16.80 -11.31 46.96
CA CYS A 831 -17.32 -12.23 47.96
C CYS A 831 -16.19 -12.92 48.75
N LEU A 832 -15.14 -13.37 48.06
CA LEU A 832 -13.97 -14.01 48.67
C LEU A 832 -13.16 -13.04 49.54
N GLU A 833 -12.99 -11.79 49.12
CA GLU A 833 -12.23 -10.77 49.86
C GLU A 833 -13.00 -10.19 51.06
N SER A 834 -14.33 -10.12 50.98
CA SER A 834 -15.16 -9.56 52.05
C SER A 834 -15.38 -10.51 53.24
N THR A 835 -14.88 -11.74 53.16
CA THR A 835 -15.04 -12.76 54.20
C THR A 835 -13.67 -13.37 54.59
N LYS A 836 -13.30 -13.28 55.88
CA LYS A 836 -12.07 -13.87 56.43
C LYS A 836 -12.37 -15.19 57.13
N GLU A 837 -11.36 -16.05 57.30
CA GLU A 837 -11.56 -17.28 58.06
C GLU A 837 -11.97 -16.96 59.51
N PRO A 838 -13.07 -17.54 60.03
CA PRO A 838 -13.46 -17.38 61.43
C PRO A 838 -12.36 -17.88 62.37
N GLN A 839 -12.21 -17.23 63.54
CA GLN A 839 -11.31 -17.68 64.59
C GLN A 839 -11.65 -19.12 65.05
N PRO A 840 -10.67 -19.92 65.53
CA PRO A 840 -10.92 -21.28 65.99
C PRO A 840 -11.94 -21.29 67.15
N PRO A 841 -12.96 -22.18 67.11
CA PRO A 841 -14.13 -22.08 67.97
C PRO A 841 -13.90 -22.59 69.39
N ASN A 842 -14.67 -22.04 70.35
CA ASN A 842 -14.80 -22.54 71.74
C ASN A 842 -16.19 -23.19 72.02
N ASP A 843 -17.16 -23.13 71.09
CA ASP A 843 -18.50 -23.72 71.25
C ASP A 843 -19.08 -24.34 69.95
N ILE A 844 -20.22 -25.05 70.08
CA ILE A 844 -20.88 -25.81 69.00
C ILE A 844 -21.50 -24.90 67.92
N LYS A 845 -21.99 -23.70 68.26
CA LYS A 845 -22.57 -22.78 67.26
C LYS A 845 -21.49 -22.20 66.36
N SER A 846 -20.34 -21.84 66.93
CA SER A 846 -19.19 -21.36 66.17
C SER A 846 -18.59 -22.44 65.25
N LEU A 847 -18.73 -23.73 65.60
CA LEU A 847 -18.36 -24.86 64.72
C LEU A 847 -19.22 -24.94 63.45
N GLU A 848 -20.54 -24.77 63.58
CA GLU A 848 -21.45 -24.82 62.42
C GLU A 848 -21.25 -23.62 61.48
N VAL A 849 -21.07 -22.42 62.03
CA VAL A 849 -20.73 -21.21 61.25
C VAL A 849 -19.43 -21.42 60.48
N ARG A 850 -18.41 -22.04 61.09
CA ARG A 850 -17.14 -22.34 60.40
C ARG A 850 -17.31 -23.39 59.30
N ARG A 851 -18.08 -24.46 59.55
CA ARG A 851 -18.37 -25.49 58.54
C ARG A 851 -19.04 -24.89 57.31
N GLN A 852 -20.10 -24.10 57.52
CA GLN A 852 -20.83 -23.45 56.43
C GLN A 852 -19.98 -22.39 55.71
N PHE A 853 -19.12 -21.67 56.43
CA PHE A 853 -18.14 -20.77 55.82
C PHE A 853 -17.18 -21.52 54.89
N THR A 854 -16.63 -22.65 55.32
CA THR A 854 -15.74 -23.49 54.50
C THR A 854 -16.46 -23.99 53.25
N GLU A 855 -17.68 -24.51 53.37
CA GLU A 855 -18.49 -24.97 52.23
C GLU A 855 -18.81 -23.85 51.24
N MET A 856 -19.17 -22.66 51.74
CA MET A 856 -19.42 -21.48 50.92
C MET A 856 -18.14 -21.07 50.16
N ARG A 857 -16.98 -21.03 50.84
CA ARG A 857 -15.70 -20.64 50.24
C ARG A 857 -15.24 -21.62 49.17
N GLU A 858 -15.37 -22.93 49.41
CA GLU A 858 -15.06 -23.97 48.41
C GLU A 858 -15.94 -23.82 47.16
N LYS A 859 -17.24 -23.57 47.33
CA LYS A 859 -18.16 -23.37 46.19
C LYS A 859 -17.84 -22.09 45.41
N LEU A 860 -17.47 -21.00 46.09
CA LEU A 860 -17.05 -19.75 45.44
C LEU A 860 -15.80 -19.94 44.59
N GLU A 861 -14.77 -20.61 45.13
CA GLU A 861 -13.51 -20.87 44.38
C GLU A 861 -13.74 -21.81 43.19
N ALA A 862 -14.57 -22.85 43.36
CA ALA A 862 -14.94 -23.74 42.27
C ALA A 862 -15.67 -23.00 41.14
N GLU A 863 -16.60 -22.09 41.48
CA GLU A 863 -17.31 -21.28 40.49
C GLU A 863 -16.37 -20.27 39.82
N LYS A 864 -15.47 -19.63 40.57
CA LYS A 864 -14.46 -18.71 40.03
C LYS A 864 -13.56 -19.41 39.01
N SER A 865 -13.13 -20.64 39.30
CA SER A 865 -12.35 -21.45 38.37
C SER A 865 -13.13 -21.77 37.10
N ALA A 866 -14.41 -22.17 37.21
CA ALA A 866 -15.26 -22.46 36.06
C ALA A 866 -15.51 -21.22 35.17
N VAL A 867 -15.83 -20.07 35.78
CA VAL A 867 -16.03 -18.80 35.07
C VAL A 867 -14.74 -18.36 34.36
N SER A 868 -13.58 -18.57 34.98
CA SER A 868 -12.27 -18.26 34.38
C SER A 868 -12.00 -19.10 33.13
N GLU A 869 -12.33 -20.39 33.16
CA GLU A 869 -12.19 -21.29 32.01
C GLU A 869 -13.12 -20.88 30.85
N GLN A 870 -14.39 -20.59 31.16
CA GLN A 870 -15.35 -20.07 30.18
C GLN A 870 -14.84 -18.77 29.56
N LEU A 871 -14.34 -17.84 30.38
CA LEU A 871 -13.82 -16.56 29.91
C LEU A 871 -12.65 -16.74 28.94
N ALA A 872 -11.72 -17.64 29.25
CA ALA A 872 -10.59 -17.97 28.37
C ALA A 872 -11.09 -18.52 27.02
N PHE A 873 -12.04 -19.47 27.04
CA PHE A 873 -12.64 -20.03 25.84
C PHE A 873 -13.26 -18.94 24.93
N TYR A 874 -14.09 -18.06 25.49
CA TYR A 874 -14.77 -17.03 24.72
C TYR A 874 -13.79 -15.98 24.17
N LYS A 875 -12.76 -15.59 24.94
CA LYS A 875 -11.69 -14.70 24.44
C LYS A 875 -10.94 -15.31 23.26
N THR A 876 -10.55 -16.57 23.35
CA THR A 876 -9.89 -17.29 22.25
C THR A 876 -10.81 -17.42 21.04
N THR A 877 -12.09 -17.75 21.24
CA THR A 877 -13.08 -17.89 20.16
C THR A 877 -13.34 -16.55 19.46
N LYS A 878 -13.47 -15.46 20.21
CA LYS A 878 -13.59 -14.12 19.65
C LYS A 878 -12.36 -13.77 18.79
N ALA A 879 -11.15 -14.02 19.28
CA ALA A 879 -9.93 -13.77 18.51
C ALA A 879 -9.89 -14.59 17.19
N LYS A 880 -10.39 -15.83 17.21
CA LYS A 880 -10.54 -16.67 16.01
C LYS A 880 -11.55 -16.07 15.00
N ILE A 881 -12.62 -15.43 15.47
CA ILE A 881 -13.67 -14.86 14.61
C ILE A 881 -13.27 -13.46 14.09
N SER A 882 -12.92 -12.54 14.99
CA SER A 882 -12.79 -11.11 14.70
C SER A 882 -11.39 -10.53 14.97
N GLY A 883 -10.40 -11.37 15.29
CA GLY A 883 -9.01 -10.91 15.47
C GLY A 883 -8.37 -10.44 14.16
N GLU A 884 -7.18 -9.85 14.25
CA GLU A 884 -6.43 -9.32 13.09
C GLU A 884 -6.22 -10.38 11.99
N LYS A 885 -6.01 -11.64 12.39
CA LYS A 885 -5.92 -12.81 11.50
C LYS A 885 -7.11 -13.75 11.67
N GLY A 886 -8.24 -13.21 12.09
CA GLY A 886 -9.48 -13.95 12.32
C GLY A 886 -10.26 -14.20 11.03
N LEU A 887 -11.41 -14.86 11.18
CA LEU A 887 -12.29 -15.21 10.08
C LEU A 887 -12.79 -13.99 9.30
N LEU A 888 -13.18 -12.92 9.99
CA LEU A 888 -13.71 -11.71 9.36
C LEU A 888 -12.65 -11.01 8.48
N SER A 889 -11.41 -10.87 8.97
CA SER A 889 -10.33 -10.25 8.18
C SER A 889 -9.93 -11.11 6.99
N THR A 890 -9.90 -12.44 7.17
CA THR A 890 -9.67 -13.40 6.09
C THR A 890 -10.73 -13.23 4.99
N ILE A 891 -12.02 -13.15 5.35
CA ILE A 891 -13.10 -12.90 4.37
C ILE A 891 -12.90 -11.55 3.65
N ASP A 892 -12.46 -10.49 4.34
CA ASP A 892 -12.17 -9.19 3.74
C ASP A 892 -10.99 -9.22 2.75
N GLU A 893 -9.86 -9.83 3.13
CA GLU A 893 -8.67 -9.98 2.29
C GLU A 893 -8.98 -10.73 1.00
N PHE A 894 -9.69 -11.85 1.11
CA PHE A 894 -10.15 -12.63 -0.04
C PHE A 894 -11.16 -11.86 -0.89
N SER A 895 -12.11 -11.13 -0.28
CA SER A 895 -13.07 -10.27 -1.00
C SER A 895 -12.40 -9.13 -1.76
N SER A 896 -11.24 -8.67 -1.28
CA SER A 896 -10.46 -7.60 -1.93
C SER A 896 -9.68 -8.07 -3.16
N GLY A 897 -9.59 -9.38 -3.40
CA GLY A 897 -8.86 -9.96 -4.52
C GLY A 897 -7.35 -9.84 -4.42
N LYS A 898 -6.79 -9.65 -3.22
CA LYS A 898 -5.34 -9.51 -2.94
C LYS A 898 -4.64 -10.82 -2.58
N VAL A 899 -5.39 -11.79 -2.07
CA VAL A 899 -4.87 -13.09 -1.62
C VAL A 899 -5.50 -14.25 -2.40
N ARG A 900 -4.85 -15.40 -2.41
CA ARG A 900 -5.31 -16.64 -3.04
C ARG A 900 -5.07 -17.84 -2.13
N LEU A 901 -5.71 -18.94 -2.49
CA LEU A 901 -5.34 -20.25 -1.97
C LEU A 901 -4.17 -20.80 -2.76
N GLN A 902 -3.28 -21.48 -2.06
CA GLN A 902 -2.13 -22.15 -2.65
C GLN A 902 -2.03 -23.56 -2.08
N HIS A 903 -2.15 -24.55 -2.96
CA HIS A 903 -1.84 -25.93 -2.61
C HIS A 903 -0.35 -26.07 -2.25
N LYS A 904 -0.05 -26.78 -1.15
CA LYS A 904 1.30 -27.00 -0.61
C LYS A 904 1.72 -28.45 -0.90
N SER A 905 2.54 -28.62 -1.93
CA SER A 905 3.12 -29.92 -2.26
C SER A 905 4.63 -29.89 -2.07
N SER A 906 5.20 -30.96 -1.49
CA SER A 906 6.66 -31.09 -1.31
C SER A 906 7.43 -31.04 -2.64
N ASN A 907 6.76 -31.34 -3.76
CA ASN A 907 7.35 -31.45 -5.08
C ASN A 907 7.20 -30.17 -5.92
N VAL A 908 6.57 -29.12 -5.38
CA VAL A 908 6.26 -27.88 -6.11
C VAL A 908 6.81 -26.68 -5.38
N MET A 909 7.58 -25.85 -6.08
CA MET A 909 8.11 -24.58 -5.58
C MET A 909 7.42 -23.44 -6.30
N TYR A 910 6.80 -22.54 -5.53
CA TYR A 910 6.07 -21.39 -6.03
C TYR A 910 6.85 -20.10 -5.79
N LYS A 911 6.99 -19.25 -6.82
CA LYS A 911 7.67 -17.95 -6.70
C LYS A 911 7.07 -16.89 -7.62
N ALA A 912 6.91 -15.67 -7.11
CA ALA A 912 6.59 -14.51 -7.95
C ALA A 912 7.83 -14.06 -8.72
N ILE A 913 7.74 -13.99 -10.05
CA ILE A 913 8.83 -13.58 -10.95
C ILE A 913 8.30 -12.64 -12.02
N GLU A 914 9.17 -11.80 -12.60
CA GLU A 914 8.78 -10.90 -13.69
C GLU A 914 8.40 -11.71 -14.95
N LYS A 915 7.39 -11.22 -15.69
CA LYS A 915 6.84 -11.91 -16.88
C LYS A 915 7.87 -12.21 -17.97
N ASP A 916 8.84 -11.32 -18.15
CA ASP A 916 9.91 -11.42 -19.15
C ASP A 916 11.04 -12.37 -18.72
N GLN A 917 11.21 -12.60 -17.41
CA GLN A 917 12.26 -13.44 -16.85
C GLN A 917 11.90 -14.94 -16.82
N VAL A 918 10.64 -15.31 -17.04
CA VAL A 918 10.19 -16.72 -16.92
C VAL A 918 10.97 -17.68 -17.81
N ALA A 919 11.33 -17.24 -19.02
CA ALA A 919 12.03 -18.07 -20.00
C ALA A 919 13.53 -18.20 -19.70
N THR A 920 14.12 -17.24 -18.99
CA THR A 920 15.57 -17.13 -18.77
C THR A 920 16.01 -17.49 -17.35
N LEU A 921 15.08 -17.51 -16.38
CA LEU A 921 15.40 -17.78 -14.97
C LEU A 921 15.73 -19.27 -14.74
N ALA A 922 16.91 -19.51 -14.14
CA ALA A 922 17.32 -20.82 -13.66
C ALA A 922 16.31 -21.39 -12.65
N ARG A 923 16.07 -22.71 -12.73
CA ARG A 923 15.17 -23.45 -11.83
C ARG A 923 15.65 -23.34 -10.38
N GLN A 924 14.72 -23.25 -9.44
CA GLN A 924 15.03 -23.28 -8.00
C GLN A 924 14.53 -24.60 -7.39
N LEU A 925 15.43 -25.34 -6.72
CA LEU A 925 15.12 -26.63 -6.09
C LEU A 925 14.46 -26.42 -4.72
N ASN A 926 13.49 -27.25 -4.36
CA ASN A 926 12.89 -27.24 -3.02
C ASN A 926 13.85 -27.92 -2.01
N PRO A 927 14.37 -27.23 -0.99
CA PRO A 927 15.29 -27.81 -0.01
C PRO A 927 14.67 -28.93 0.85
N ALA A 928 13.34 -28.96 0.97
CA ALA A 928 12.64 -29.98 1.76
C ALA A 928 12.55 -31.36 1.08
N ALA A 929 12.87 -31.44 -0.23
CA ALA A 929 12.74 -32.68 -1.00
C ALA A 929 13.84 -33.72 -0.72
N THR A 930 14.96 -33.31 -0.12
CA THR A 930 16.14 -34.17 0.09
C THR A 930 16.17 -34.93 1.42
N THR A 931 15.32 -34.59 2.39
CA THR A 931 15.39 -35.19 3.75
C THR A 931 14.02 -35.29 4.42
N SER A 932 13.33 -36.43 4.33
CA SER A 932 12.54 -36.97 5.46
C SER A 932 11.92 -38.33 5.12
N LEU A 933 12.40 -39.36 5.84
CA LEU A 933 11.66 -40.58 6.14
C LEU A 933 10.75 -40.29 7.33
N GLY A 934 9.46 -40.57 7.20
CA GLY A 934 8.50 -40.43 8.29
C GLY A 934 7.10 -40.88 7.91
N THR A 935 6.82 -42.18 8.03
CA THR A 935 5.46 -42.71 8.03
C THR A 935 4.80 -42.40 9.37
N THR A 936 4.16 -41.25 9.46
CA THR A 936 3.16 -40.98 10.51
C THR A 936 1.80 -40.85 9.83
N LEU A 937 0.98 -41.89 9.98
CA LEU A 937 -0.45 -41.83 9.67
C LEU A 937 -1.12 -41.01 10.78
N SER A 938 -1.24 -39.71 10.58
CA SER A 938 -2.23 -38.90 11.30
C SER A 938 -3.59 -39.10 10.64
N THR A 939 -4.58 -39.58 11.40
CA THR A 939 -5.97 -39.75 10.95
C THR A 939 -6.74 -38.42 10.87
N ASN A 940 -6.10 -37.30 11.23
CA ASN A 940 -6.57 -35.94 10.96
C ASN A 940 -5.52 -35.23 10.10
N ARG A 941 -5.63 -35.35 8.76
CA ARG A 941 -4.88 -34.50 7.84
C ARG A 941 -5.64 -33.19 7.67
N ASP A 942 -5.05 -32.09 8.15
CA ASP A 942 -5.39 -30.77 7.63
C ASP A 942 -5.09 -30.76 6.11
N PRO A 943 -5.96 -30.20 5.26
CA PRO A 943 -5.68 -30.13 3.83
C PRO A 943 -4.38 -29.36 3.54
N ASN A 944 -3.63 -29.73 2.49
CA ASN A 944 -2.35 -29.11 2.17
C ASN A 944 -2.54 -27.75 1.47
N TYR A 945 -3.02 -26.73 2.19
CA TYR A 945 -3.33 -25.41 1.62
C TYR A 945 -2.87 -24.26 2.52
N SER A 946 -2.41 -23.17 1.92
CA SER A 946 -2.17 -21.89 2.61
C SER A 946 -2.83 -20.71 1.88
N ILE A 947 -2.92 -19.59 2.60
CA ILE A 947 -3.31 -18.29 2.04
C ILE A 947 -2.02 -17.56 1.65
N GLU A 948 -1.91 -17.14 0.39
CA GLU A 948 -0.74 -16.46 -0.15
C GLU A 948 -1.17 -15.20 -0.92
N GLU A 949 -0.28 -14.21 -1.03
CA GLU A 949 -0.54 -12.99 -1.81
C GLU A 949 -0.54 -13.28 -3.32
N ILE A 950 -1.37 -12.52 -4.04
CA ILE A 950 -1.37 -12.52 -5.50
C ILE A 950 -0.20 -11.64 -5.99
N PRO A 951 0.65 -12.14 -6.91
CA PRO A 951 1.73 -11.38 -7.52
C PRO A 951 1.24 -10.05 -8.11
N GLU A 952 2.01 -9.00 -7.90
CA GLU A 952 1.73 -7.66 -8.42
C GLU A 952 1.66 -7.63 -9.96
N LYS A 953 1.02 -6.60 -10.51
CA LYS A 953 0.98 -6.36 -11.96
C LYS A 953 2.40 -6.29 -12.53
N GLY A 954 2.66 -7.08 -13.58
CA GLY A 954 3.99 -7.24 -14.19
C GLY A 954 4.66 -8.56 -13.83
N LYS A 955 4.24 -9.19 -12.72
CA LYS A 955 4.75 -10.48 -12.26
C LYS A 955 3.77 -11.63 -12.53
N VAL A 956 4.32 -12.84 -12.60
CA VAL A 956 3.57 -14.11 -12.63
C VAL A 956 4.01 -14.98 -11.48
N LEU A 957 3.11 -15.87 -11.05
CA LEU A 957 3.51 -16.96 -10.18
C LEU A 957 4.12 -18.07 -11.04
N CYS A 958 5.38 -18.40 -10.83
CA CYS A 958 6.03 -19.56 -11.41
C CYS A 958 5.96 -20.75 -10.46
N ALA A 959 5.56 -21.90 -10.99
CA ALA A 959 5.54 -23.18 -10.30
C ALA A 959 6.57 -24.12 -10.95
N ASP A 960 7.67 -24.38 -10.23
CA ASP A 960 8.68 -25.38 -10.61
C ASP A 960 8.36 -26.70 -9.92
N MET A 961 8.20 -27.77 -10.69
CA MET A 961 7.83 -29.10 -10.21
C MET A 961 9.00 -30.06 -10.40
N VAL A 962 9.32 -30.83 -9.36
CA VAL A 962 10.40 -31.82 -9.37
C VAL A 962 9.90 -33.14 -8.82
N HIS A 963 10.04 -34.20 -9.62
CA HIS A 963 9.69 -35.56 -9.24
C HIS A 963 10.96 -36.37 -8.99
N TYR A 964 10.88 -37.26 -8.01
CA TYR A 964 12.01 -38.04 -7.57
C TYR A 964 11.69 -39.52 -7.63
N GLN A 965 12.68 -40.31 -8.04
CA GLN A 965 12.64 -41.77 -7.99
C GLN A 965 13.68 -42.29 -6.99
N PRO A 966 13.47 -43.50 -6.44
CA PRO A 966 14.48 -44.15 -5.62
C PRO A 966 15.80 -44.28 -6.39
N ASP A 967 16.92 -43.95 -5.74
CA ASP A 967 18.23 -44.26 -6.29
C ASP A 967 18.45 -45.77 -6.23
N GLU A 968 18.42 -46.45 -7.37
CA GLU A 968 18.67 -47.89 -7.46
C GLU A 968 20.06 -48.27 -6.93
N ASN A 969 21.01 -47.33 -6.94
CA ASN A 969 22.38 -47.55 -6.48
C ASN A 969 22.57 -47.24 -4.99
N ASN A 970 21.69 -46.42 -4.38
CA ASN A 970 21.72 -46.08 -2.96
C ASN A 970 20.32 -46.22 -2.34
N PRO A 971 19.98 -47.42 -1.83
CA PRO A 971 18.71 -47.65 -1.16
C PRO A 971 18.49 -46.66 -0.01
N GLY A 972 17.47 -45.81 -0.13
CA GLY A 972 17.15 -44.75 0.84
C GLY A 972 17.36 -43.33 0.31
N ASN A 973 18.13 -43.16 -0.77
CA ASN A 973 18.28 -41.89 -1.48
C ASN A 973 17.25 -41.76 -2.61
N LYS A 974 17.00 -40.51 -2.99
CA LYS A 974 16.11 -40.13 -4.09
C LYS A 974 16.90 -39.27 -5.09
N ILE A 975 16.76 -39.56 -6.38
CA ILE A 975 17.32 -38.78 -7.48
C ILE A 975 16.21 -38.10 -8.28
N GLU A 976 16.48 -36.92 -8.85
CA GLU A 976 15.55 -36.22 -9.75
C GLU A 976 15.24 -37.14 -10.94
N ALA A 977 13.98 -37.55 -11.06
CA ALA A 977 13.49 -38.41 -12.13
C ALA A 977 12.98 -37.59 -13.30
N ASP A 978 12.20 -36.53 -13.00
CA ASP A 978 11.53 -35.73 -14.02
C ASP A 978 11.16 -34.34 -13.49
N LYS A 979 10.81 -33.41 -14.39
CA LYS A 979 10.44 -32.04 -14.01
C LYS A 979 9.37 -31.42 -14.91
N GLY A 980 8.64 -30.46 -14.33
CA GLY A 980 7.68 -29.63 -15.06
C GLY A 980 7.73 -28.17 -14.62
N ARG A 981 7.18 -27.27 -15.45
CA ARG A 981 7.06 -25.84 -15.17
C ARG A 981 5.80 -25.25 -15.79
N PHE A 982 5.04 -24.51 -14.99
CA PHE A 982 3.98 -23.63 -15.49
C PHE A 982 3.99 -22.29 -14.76
N THR A 983 3.32 -21.30 -15.34
CA THR A 983 3.09 -20.01 -14.69
C THR A 983 1.62 -19.67 -14.61
N VAL A 984 1.26 -18.91 -13.58
CA VAL A 984 -0.07 -18.33 -13.39
C VAL A 984 0.04 -16.81 -13.42
N ASP A 985 -0.60 -16.20 -14.42
CA ASP A 985 -0.75 -14.76 -14.55
C ASP A 985 -2.13 -14.34 -14.04
N PHE A 986 -2.15 -13.55 -12.97
CA PHE A 986 -3.36 -13.01 -12.37
C PHE A 986 -3.75 -11.64 -12.96
N HIS A 987 -2.92 -11.10 -13.85
CA HIS A 987 -3.09 -9.81 -14.51
C HIS A 987 -2.76 -9.90 -16.01
N PRO A 988 -3.44 -10.77 -16.79
CA PRO A 988 -3.15 -10.96 -18.21
C PRO A 988 -3.51 -9.72 -19.04
N GLU A 989 -2.59 -9.30 -19.92
CA GLU A 989 -2.77 -8.11 -20.78
C GLU A 989 -3.79 -8.37 -21.90
N GLY A 990 -4.57 -7.35 -22.26
CA GLY A 990 -5.47 -7.40 -23.43
C GLY A 990 -6.72 -8.27 -23.28
N LYS A 991 -6.99 -8.86 -22.10
CA LYS A 991 -8.20 -9.66 -21.81
C LYS A 991 -9.18 -8.94 -20.89
N ILE A 992 -9.53 -7.69 -21.22
CA ILE A 992 -10.88 -7.18 -20.92
C ILE A 992 -11.73 -7.71 -22.08
N VAL A 993 -12.73 -8.55 -21.85
CA VAL A 993 -13.67 -8.96 -22.91
C VAL A 993 -14.42 -7.70 -23.36
N PRO A 994 -14.10 -7.08 -24.50
CA PRO A 994 -14.81 -5.90 -24.96
C PRO A 994 -16.05 -6.42 -25.67
N GLY A 995 -17.24 -6.19 -25.13
CA GLY A 995 -18.45 -6.45 -25.92
C GLY A 995 -19.80 -6.52 -25.23
N LEU A 996 -19.92 -6.69 -23.90
CA LEU A 996 -21.25 -6.95 -23.33
C LEU A 996 -21.55 -6.47 -21.90
N LEU A 997 -20.71 -5.65 -21.25
CA LEU A 997 -21.03 -5.12 -19.91
C LEU A 997 -20.68 -3.63 -19.79
N GLN A 998 -21.65 -2.82 -19.34
CA GLN A 998 -21.48 -1.40 -18.98
C GLN A 998 -21.39 -1.25 -17.45
N GLY A 999 -20.57 -0.30 -16.97
CA GLY A 999 -20.54 0.12 -15.57
C GLY A 999 -19.67 -0.74 -14.64
N SER A 1000 -19.96 -0.68 -13.33
CA SER A 1000 -19.19 -1.26 -12.22
C SER A 1000 -19.02 -2.79 -12.25
N GLU A 1001 -19.53 -3.46 -13.28
CA GLU A 1001 -19.40 -4.91 -13.50
C GLU A 1001 -18.08 -5.32 -14.16
N VAL A 1002 -17.35 -4.39 -14.79
CA VAL A 1002 -16.03 -4.65 -15.41
C VAL A 1002 -14.99 -5.09 -14.35
N TYR A 1003 -15.13 -4.62 -13.11
CA TYR A 1003 -14.21 -4.91 -12.00
C TYR A 1003 -14.53 -6.20 -11.23
N LYS A 1004 -15.59 -6.94 -11.59
CA LYS A 1004 -16.08 -8.09 -10.80
C LYS A 1004 -15.58 -9.46 -11.28
N ARG A 1005 -14.75 -9.53 -12.32
CA ARG A 1005 -14.20 -10.80 -12.82
C ARG A 1005 -12.69 -10.78 -12.66
N HIS A 1006 -12.11 -11.87 -12.13
CA HIS A 1006 -10.67 -12.02 -11.92
C HIS A 1006 -10.07 -12.83 -13.10
N PRO A 1007 -9.69 -12.20 -14.23
CA PRO A 1007 -9.11 -12.94 -15.35
C PRO A 1007 -7.76 -13.54 -14.93
N GLN A 1008 -7.59 -14.83 -15.20
CA GLN A 1008 -6.37 -15.56 -14.91
C GLN A 1008 -5.93 -16.34 -16.15
N GLU A 1009 -4.62 -16.44 -16.36
CA GLU A 1009 -4.03 -17.24 -17.43
C GLU A 1009 -3.00 -18.20 -16.85
N VAL A 1010 -3.18 -19.49 -17.10
CA VAL A 1010 -2.18 -20.53 -16.78
C VAL A 1010 -1.45 -20.88 -18.07
N LYS A 1011 -0.13 -20.71 -18.08
CA LYS A 1011 0.73 -21.02 -19.23
C LYS A 1011 1.67 -22.17 -18.88
N ILE A 1012 1.51 -23.28 -19.58
CA ILE A 1012 2.39 -24.44 -19.48
C ILE A 1012 3.65 -24.18 -20.31
N PHE A 1013 4.83 -24.32 -19.70
CA PHE A 1013 6.10 -24.26 -20.43
C PHE A 1013 6.50 -25.66 -20.89
N TYR A 1014 6.51 -26.61 -19.96
CA TYR A 1014 6.69 -28.03 -20.21
C TYR A 1014 6.10 -28.81 -19.03
N LEU A 1015 5.55 -29.98 -19.31
CA LEU A 1015 5.19 -30.98 -18.30
C LEU A 1015 6.28 -32.05 -18.27
N SER A 1016 6.30 -32.83 -17.19
CA SER A 1016 7.13 -34.03 -17.09
C SER A 1016 6.94 -34.98 -18.29
N GLU A 1017 7.99 -35.70 -18.69
CA GLU A 1017 7.94 -36.67 -19.79
C GLU A 1017 7.25 -37.98 -19.40
N ASP A 1018 7.44 -38.45 -18.17
CA ASP A 1018 6.78 -39.64 -17.62
C ASP A 1018 5.25 -39.43 -17.55
N PRO A 1019 4.43 -40.35 -18.09
CA PRO A 1019 2.97 -40.20 -18.12
C PRO A 1019 2.32 -39.97 -16.75
N ASN A 1020 2.84 -40.57 -15.67
CA ASN A 1020 2.27 -40.42 -14.33
C ASN A 1020 2.60 -39.05 -13.73
N TYR A 1021 3.86 -38.61 -13.88
CA TYR A 1021 4.29 -37.28 -13.45
C TYR A 1021 3.68 -36.16 -14.31
N LYS A 1022 3.49 -36.40 -15.62
CA LYS A 1022 2.78 -35.50 -16.54
C LYS A 1022 1.33 -35.28 -16.11
N ALA A 1023 0.63 -36.36 -15.72
CA ALA A 1023 -0.71 -36.26 -15.15
C ALA A 1023 -0.73 -35.47 -13.84
N LYS A 1024 0.26 -35.67 -12.97
CA LYS A 1024 0.41 -34.93 -11.71
C LYS A 1024 0.65 -33.44 -11.91
N ASP A 1025 1.51 -33.07 -12.87
CA ASP A 1025 1.79 -31.69 -13.25
C ASP A 1025 0.54 -31.00 -13.84
N ALA A 1026 -0.19 -31.73 -14.70
CA ALA A 1026 -1.43 -31.23 -15.29
C ALA A 1026 -2.53 -30.99 -14.24
N ILE A 1027 -2.64 -31.86 -13.23
CA ILE A 1027 -3.54 -31.68 -12.07
C ILE A 1027 -3.16 -30.43 -11.28
N GLU A 1028 -1.88 -30.22 -10.96
CA GLU A 1028 -1.45 -29.03 -10.21
C GLU A 1028 -1.75 -27.72 -10.97
N ALA A 1029 -1.51 -27.69 -12.28
CA ALA A 1029 -1.84 -26.55 -13.13
C ALA A 1029 -3.36 -26.31 -13.21
N ALA A 1030 -4.16 -27.39 -13.31
CA ALA A 1030 -5.61 -27.32 -13.33
C ALA A 1030 -6.20 -26.88 -11.98
N MET A 1031 -5.62 -27.29 -10.84
CA MET A 1031 -6.01 -26.81 -9.50
C MET A 1031 -5.85 -25.28 -9.41
N ASN A 1032 -4.68 -24.75 -9.77
CA ASN A 1032 -4.43 -23.30 -9.74
C ASN A 1032 -5.42 -22.51 -10.62
N LEU A 1033 -5.90 -23.10 -11.72
CA LEU A 1033 -6.93 -22.48 -12.56
C LEU A 1033 -8.32 -22.56 -11.94
N LEU A 1034 -8.73 -23.74 -11.46
CA LEU A 1034 -10.08 -24.00 -10.98
C LEU A 1034 -10.35 -23.39 -9.59
N GLU A 1035 -9.33 -23.18 -8.76
CA GLU A 1035 -9.46 -22.56 -7.43
C GLU A 1035 -10.01 -21.13 -7.45
N ARG A 1036 -9.84 -20.41 -8.56
CA ARG A 1036 -10.36 -19.03 -8.73
C ARG A 1036 -11.46 -18.92 -9.78
N TRP A 1037 -11.89 -20.03 -10.35
CA TRP A 1037 -12.82 -20.04 -11.46
C TRP A 1037 -14.26 -19.89 -10.97
N ASP A 1038 -14.93 -18.80 -11.36
CA ASP A 1038 -16.32 -18.52 -10.96
C ASP A 1038 -17.35 -19.44 -11.64
N GLY A 1039 -16.94 -20.17 -12.68
CA GLY A 1039 -17.84 -20.97 -13.51
C GLY A 1039 -18.75 -20.14 -14.42
N LYS A 1040 -18.69 -18.81 -14.41
CA LYS A 1040 -19.52 -17.96 -15.27
C LYS A 1040 -18.91 -17.79 -16.66
N THR A 1041 -17.59 -17.69 -16.74
CA THR A 1041 -16.87 -17.67 -18.02
C THR A 1041 -16.38 -19.04 -18.41
N PRO A 1042 -16.42 -19.42 -19.70
CA PRO A 1042 -15.77 -20.65 -20.14
C PRO A 1042 -14.25 -20.57 -19.91
N ILE A 1043 -13.65 -21.71 -19.61
CA ILE A 1043 -12.21 -21.92 -19.61
C ILE A 1043 -11.77 -22.06 -21.07
N THR A 1044 -11.04 -21.07 -21.58
CA THR A 1044 -10.52 -21.11 -22.94
C THR A 1044 -9.13 -21.74 -22.98
N LEU A 1045 -8.99 -22.89 -23.63
CA LEU A 1045 -7.72 -23.54 -23.92
C LEU A 1045 -7.14 -23.07 -25.24
N LYS A 1046 -5.84 -22.80 -25.28
CA LYS A 1046 -5.10 -22.45 -26.50
C LYS A 1046 -3.95 -23.42 -26.69
N GLY A 1047 -4.16 -24.38 -27.58
CA GLY A 1047 -3.12 -25.31 -28.02
C GLY A 1047 -2.14 -24.68 -28.99
N VAL A 1048 -0.92 -25.22 -28.98
CA VAL A 1048 0.16 -24.86 -29.90
C VAL A 1048 0.53 -26.11 -30.70
N LYS A 1049 0.69 -25.96 -32.02
CA LYS A 1049 1.18 -27.04 -32.90
C LYS A 1049 2.50 -27.63 -32.37
N GLY A 1050 2.56 -28.95 -32.23
CA GLY A 1050 3.71 -29.67 -31.67
C GLY A 1050 3.68 -29.84 -30.15
N LYS A 1051 2.61 -29.39 -29.47
CA LYS A 1051 2.35 -29.56 -28.03
C LYS A 1051 0.95 -30.12 -27.76
N GLU A 1052 0.51 -31.03 -28.62
CA GLU A 1052 -0.81 -31.64 -28.57
C GLU A 1052 -1.01 -32.49 -27.31
N GLU A 1053 0.05 -33.16 -26.85
CA GLU A 1053 -0.02 -34.04 -25.69
C GLU A 1053 -0.20 -33.24 -24.39
N GLU A 1054 0.51 -32.12 -24.19
CA GLU A 1054 0.30 -31.29 -23.00
C GLU A 1054 -1.12 -30.70 -22.95
N LEU A 1055 -1.68 -30.35 -24.12
CA LEU A 1055 -3.07 -29.90 -24.23
C LEU A 1055 -4.07 -31.00 -23.85
N GLN A 1056 -3.82 -32.24 -24.29
CA GLN A 1056 -4.63 -33.42 -23.97
C GLN A 1056 -4.63 -33.74 -22.47
N TYR A 1057 -3.45 -33.71 -21.83
CA TYR A 1057 -3.30 -33.94 -20.38
C TYR A 1057 -3.95 -32.83 -19.56
N LEU A 1058 -3.75 -31.56 -19.93
CA LEU A 1058 -4.37 -30.42 -19.25
C LEU A 1058 -5.91 -30.46 -19.36
N TRP A 1059 -6.44 -30.75 -20.55
CA TRP A 1059 -7.89 -30.91 -20.73
C TRP A 1059 -8.45 -32.03 -19.86
N THR A 1060 -7.76 -33.18 -19.82
CA THR A 1060 -8.17 -34.33 -19.00
C THR A 1060 -8.14 -33.99 -17.50
N ALA A 1061 -7.08 -33.32 -17.03
CA ALA A 1061 -6.97 -32.86 -15.65
C ALA A 1061 -8.09 -31.88 -15.25
N LEU A 1062 -8.44 -30.93 -16.14
CA LEU A 1062 -9.55 -30.01 -15.92
C LEU A 1062 -10.89 -30.73 -15.82
N VAL A 1063 -11.10 -31.79 -16.60
CA VAL A 1063 -12.31 -32.60 -16.49
C VAL A 1063 -12.35 -33.38 -15.18
N VAL A 1064 -11.25 -34.03 -14.80
CA VAL A 1064 -11.15 -34.83 -13.57
C VAL A 1064 -11.39 -33.98 -12.32
N LEU A 1065 -10.71 -32.84 -12.18
CA LEU A 1065 -10.91 -31.93 -11.05
C LEU A 1065 -12.25 -31.20 -11.16
N GLY A 1066 -12.62 -30.80 -12.37
CA GLY A 1066 -13.86 -30.08 -12.65
C GLY A 1066 -15.09 -30.81 -12.14
N GLU A 1067 -15.16 -32.14 -12.23
CA GLU A 1067 -16.28 -32.92 -11.68
C GLU A 1067 -16.50 -32.73 -10.16
N HIS A 1068 -15.50 -32.23 -9.43
CA HIS A 1068 -15.60 -31.86 -8.02
C HIS A 1068 -15.87 -30.37 -7.79
N HIS A 1069 -15.78 -29.54 -8.82
CA HIS A 1069 -16.10 -28.12 -8.77
C HIS A 1069 -17.61 -27.88 -8.98
N PRO A 1070 -18.32 -27.14 -8.11
CA PRO A 1070 -19.78 -27.04 -8.11
C PRO A 1070 -20.38 -26.46 -9.41
N ASN A 1071 -19.65 -25.57 -10.09
CA ASN A 1071 -20.11 -24.88 -11.30
C ASN A 1071 -19.58 -25.47 -12.60
N PHE A 1072 -18.87 -26.60 -12.55
CA PHE A 1072 -18.26 -27.17 -13.73
C PHE A 1072 -19.28 -27.91 -14.60
N SER A 1073 -19.17 -27.69 -15.89
CA SER A 1073 -19.69 -28.59 -16.92
C SER A 1073 -18.67 -28.62 -18.03
N GLN A 1074 -18.52 -29.77 -18.70
CA GLN A 1074 -17.55 -29.91 -19.79
C GLN A 1074 -17.77 -28.90 -20.93
N SER A 1075 -19.01 -28.49 -21.15
CA SER A 1075 -19.39 -27.44 -22.11
C SER A 1075 -18.78 -26.07 -21.82
N LYS A 1076 -18.21 -25.86 -20.63
CA LYS A 1076 -17.50 -24.63 -20.27
C LYS A 1076 -16.02 -24.68 -20.62
N ILE A 1077 -15.51 -25.75 -21.24
CA ILE A 1077 -14.17 -25.76 -21.80
C ILE A 1077 -14.28 -25.45 -23.30
N GLU A 1078 -13.69 -24.34 -23.72
CA GLU A 1078 -13.69 -23.87 -25.10
C GLU A 1078 -12.27 -23.81 -25.67
N PHE A 1079 -12.13 -23.88 -26.99
CA PHE A 1079 -10.83 -23.72 -27.65
C PHE A 1079 -10.74 -22.33 -28.28
N SER A 1080 -9.60 -21.66 -28.09
CA SER A 1080 -9.35 -20.34 -28.66
C SER A 1080 -9.40 -20.35 -30.19
N VAL A 1081 -9.87 -19.26 -30.80
CA VAL A 1081 -9.76 -19.02 -32.26
C VAL A 1081 -8.30 -19.07 -32.74
N ARG A 1082 -7.33 -18.81 -31.84
CA ARG A 1082 -5.89 -18.90 -32.12
C ARG A 1082 -5.28 -20.26 -31.74
N ASN A 1083 -6.09 -21.30 -31.53
CA ASN A 1083 -5.63 -22.66 -31.29
C ASN A 1083 -5.00 -23.21 -32.58
N THR A 1084 -3.76 -23.68 -32.51
CA THR A 1084 -3.04 -24.26 -33.66
C THR A 1084 -2.74 -25.75 -33.51
N ALA A 1085 -3.12 -26.36 -32.38
CA ALA A 1085 -2.96 -27.79 -32.14
C ALA A 1085 -3.98 -28.60 -32.97
N ALA A 1086 -3.53 -29.74 -33.52
CA ALA A 1086 -4.40 -30.63 -34.31
C ALA A 1086 -5.30 -31.53 -33.43
N TRP A 1087 -4.96 -31.68 -32.14
CA TRP A 1087 -5.70 -32.49 -31.19
C TRP A 1087 -7.07 -31.87 -30.84
N ASN A 1088 -8.08 -32.71 -30.61
CA ASN A 1088 -9.43 -32.31 -30.21
C ASN A 1088 -10.03 -33.26 -29.15
N PRO A 1089 -10.92 -32.79 -28.26
CA PRO A 1089 -11.48 -33.62 -27.18
C PRO A 1089 -12.28 -34.85 -27.60
N SER A 1090 -12.79 -34.91 -28.84
CA SER A 1090 -13.67 -36.01 -29.26
C SER A 1090 -12.96 -37.37 -29.34
N VAL A 1091 -11.62 -37.35 -29.38
CA VAL A 1091 -10.78 -38.57 -29.33
C VAL A 1091 -10.71 -39.15 -27.90
N GLU A 1092 -10.82 -38.31 -26.88
CA GLU A 1092 -10.79 -38.73 -25.46
C GLU A 1092 -12.16 -39.19 -24.98
N LYS A 1093 -13.22 -38.52 -25.43
CA LYS A 1093 -14.57 -38.72 -24.88
C LYS A 1093 -15.62 -38.62 -25.99
N ASN A 1094 -16.48 -39.64 -26.05
CA ASN A 1094 -17.66 -39.65 -26.91
C ASN A 1094 -18.94 -39.58 -26.06
N TRP A 1095 -20.11 -39.66 -26.71
CA TRP A 1095 -21.40 -39.55 -26.03
C TRP A 1095 -21.67 -40.65 -24.97
N ARG A 1096 -20.95 -41.80 -25.02
CA ARG A 1096 -21.03 -42.89 -24.04
C ARG A 1096 -20.07 -42.74 -22.86
N GLY A 1097 -19.21 -41.72 -22.86
CA GLY A 1097 -18.16 -41.52 -21.86
C GLY A 1097 -16.76 -41.55 -22.46
N PHE A 1098 -15.75 -41.70 -21.60
CA PHE A 1098 -14.35 -41.76 -22.03
C PHE A 1098 -14.09 -43.00 -22.89
N THR A 1099 -13.29 -42.85 -23.94
CA THR A 1099 -12.90 -43.97 -24.81
C THR A 1099 -11.90 -44.87 -24.08
N LYS A 1100 -11.83 -46.16 -24.43
CA LYS A 1100 -10.90 -47.10 -23.78
C LYS A 1100 -9.42 -46.73 -23.97
N GLU A 1101 -9.12 -46.05 -25.08
CA GLU A 1101 -7.79 -45.58 -25.46
C GLU A 1101 -7.49 -44.16 -24.98
N SER A 1102 -8.44 -43.51 -24.29
CA SER A 1102 -8.26 -42.17 -23.73
C SER A 1102 -7.11 -42.13 -22.71
N VAL A 1103 -6.47 -40.98 -22.60
CA VAL A 1103 -5.49 -40.69 -21.53
C VAL A 1103 -6.16 -40.76 -20.16
N TYR A 1104 -7.46 -40.45 -20.08
CA TYR A 1104 -8.23 -40.67 -18.85
C TYR A 1104 -8.23 -42.14 -18.38
N GLU A 1105 -8.64 -43.09 -19.23
CA GLU A 1105 -8.75 -44.51 -18.85
C GLU A 1105 -7.37 -45.18 -18.71
N SER A 1106 -6.41 -44.85 -19.59
CA SER A 1106 -5.07 -45.46 -19.59
C SER A 1106 -4.15 -44.90 -18.50
N VAL A 1107 -4.17 -43.58 -18.25
CA VAL A 1107 -3.24 -42.90 -17.34
C VAL A 1107 -3.92 -42.42 -16.07
N PHE A 1108 -4.87 -41.48 -16.13
CA PHE A 1108 -5.43 -40.84 -14.91
C PHE A 1108 -6.17 -41.84 -14.01
N LYS A 1109 -6.94 -42.75 -14.60
CA LYS A 1109 -7.64 -43.83 -13.88
C LYS A 1109 -6.82 -45.12 -13.81
N GLY A 1110 -5.83 -45.26 -14.69
CA GLY A 1110 -4.88 -46.36 -14.75
C GLY A 1110 -3.62 -46.10 -13.93
N THR A 1111 -2.48 -45.91 -14.60
CA THR A 1111 -1.14 -45.90 -13.99
C THR A 1111 -0.89 -44.75 -13.02
N ALA A 1112 -1.46 -43.56 -13.27
CA ALA A 1112 -1.24 -42.35 -12.48
C ALA A 1112 -2.19 -42.20 -11.29
N LYS A 1113 -3.20 -43.08 -11.14
CA LYS A 1113 -4.27 -42.93 -10.14
C LYS A 1113 -3.77 -42.69 -8.72
N SER A 1114 -2.74 -43.44 -8.29
CA SER A 1114 -2.14 -43.29 -6.96
C SER A 1114 -1.31 -42.02 -6.80
N HIS A 1115 -0.79 -41.46 -7.89
CA HIS A 1115 0.09 -40.28 -7.89
C HIS A 1115 -0.69 -38.98 -7.74
N ILE A 1116 -1.95 -38.97 -8.19
CA ILE A 1116 -2.84 -37.78 -8.18
C ILE A 1116 -3.93 -37.85 -7.10
N ALA A 1117 -4.12 -39.00 -6.43
CA ALA A 1117 -5.24 -39.21 -5.51
C ALA A 1117 -5.28 -38.19 -4.35
N GLU A 1118 -4.13 -37.80 -3.81
CA GLU A 1118 -4.02 -36.83 -2.72
C GLU A 1118 -4.46 -35.42 -3.19
N GLN A 1119 -3.93 -34.92 -4.31
CA GLN A 1119 -4.32 -33.64 -4.90
C GLN A 1119 -5.82 -33.58 -5.21
N VAL A 1120 -6.37 -34.67 -5.77
CA VAL A 1120 -7.81 -34.75 -6.07
C VAL A 1120 -8.65 -34.77 -4.79
N ALA A 1121 -8.20 -35.47 -3.74
CA ALA A 1121 -8.89 -35.51 -2.45
C ALA A 1121 -8.85 -34.15 -1.74
N ASP A 1122 -7.70 -33.48 -1.75
CA ASP A 1122 -7.49 -32.14 -1.17
C ASP A 1122 -8.38 -31.12 -1.89
N PHE A 1123 -8.37 -31.11 -3.22
CA PHE A 1123 -9.26 -30.25 -4.02
C PHE A 1123 -10.74 -30.54 -3.75
N LYS A 1124 -11.14 -31.82 -3.69
CA LYS A 1124 -12.51 -32.21 -3.35
C LYS A 1124 -12.93 -31.73 -1.97
N SER A 1125 -12.02 -31.75 -0.99
CA SER A 1125 -12.31 -31.34 0.39
C SER A 1125 -12.66 -29.85 0.50
N ILE A 1126 -11.99 -29.00 -0.29
CA ILE A 1126 -12.24 -27.55 -0.32
C ILE A 1126 -13.44 -27.17 -1.20
N MET A 1127 -13.81 -28.03 -2.15
CA MET A 1127 -14.95 -27.82 -3.05
C MET A 1127 -16.26 -28.47 -2.57
N ASP A 1128 -16.25 -29.24 -1.48
CA ASP A 1128 -17.45 -29.91 -0.95
C ASP A 1128 -18.53 -28.89 -0.54
N LYS A 1129 -19.68 -28.93 -1.22
CA LYS A 1129 -20.81 -28.04 -0.96
C LYS A 1129 -21.53 -28.36 0.36
N ARG A 1130 -21.62 -29.63 0.77
CA ARG A 1130 -22.39 -30.05 1.96
C ARG A 1130 -21.74 -29.58 3.25
N LYS A 1131 -20.41 -29.76 3.37
CA LYS A 1131 -19.64 -29.27 4.53
C LYS A 1131 -19.75 -27.75 4.70
N ARG A 1132 -19.80 -27.01 3.58
CA ARG A 1132 -19.98 -25.55 3.57
C ARG A 1132 -21.38 -25.13 4.05
N GLU A 1133 -22.43 -25.81 3.60
CA GLU A 1133 -23.81 -25.53 4.02
C GLU A 1133 -24.08 -25.91 5.48
N GLU A 1134 -23.47 -26.99 5.97
CA GLU A 1134 -23.54 -27.40 7.37
C GLU A 1134 -22.91 -26.37 8.33
N LEU A 1135 -21.78 -25.78 7.93
CA LEU A 1135 -21.12 -24.70 8.67
C LEU A 1135 -21.99 -23.43 8.73
N ASP A 1136 -22.52 -22.99 7.58
CA ASP A 1136 -23.42 -21.82 7.49
C ASP A 1136 -24.70 -22.02 8.35
N THR A 1137 -25.24 -23.24 8.35
CA THR A 1137 -26.42 -23.60 9.17
C THR A 1137 -26.10 -23.61 10.65
N THR A 1138 -24.97 -24.18 11.06
CA THR A 1138 -24.53 -24.23 12.46
C THR A 1138 -24.33 -22.82 13.01
N SER A 1139 -23.63 -21.94 12.28
CA SER A 1139 -23.41 -20.55 12.69
C SER A 1139 -24.71 -19.76 12.84
N LYS A 1140 -25.66 -19.90 11.92
CA LYS A 1140 -27.00 -19.26 12.03
C LYS A 1140 -27.80 -19.77 13.22
N LYS A 1141 -27.75 -21.09 13.47
CA LYS A 1141 -28.45 -21.70 14.60
C LYS A 1141 -27.89 -21.20 15.93
N THR A 1142 -26.56 -21.13 16.07
CA THR A 1142 -25.90 -20.57 17.26
C THR A 1142 -26.35 -19.13 17.53
N VAL A 1143 -26.44 -18.29 16.49
CA VAL A 1143 -26.95 -16.92 16.63
C VAL A 1143 -28.41 -16.89 17.11
N SER A 1144 -29.27 -17.78 16.59
CA SER A 1144 -30.67 -17.87 17.00
C SER A 1144 -30.81 -18.32 18.45
N ASP A 1145 -30.07 -19.36 18.84
CA ASP A 1145 -30.12 -19.93 20.18
C ASP A 1145 -29.68 -18.93 21.26
N TYR A 1146 -28.70 -18.07 20.95
CA TYR A 1146 -28.32 -16.96 21.83
C TYR A 1146 -29.50 -16.00 22.08
N LYS A 1147 -30.23 -15.62 21.02
CA LYS A 1147 -31.36 -14.68 21.13
C LYS A 1147 -32.47 -15.26 22.00
N GLU A 1148 -32.70 -16.57 21.92
CA GLU A 1148 -33.73 -17.26 22.70
C GLU A 1148 -33.32 -17.47 24.17
N ASN A 1149 -32.08 -17.87 24.45
CA ASN A 1149 -31.70 -18.39 25.77
C ASN A 1149 -30.70 -17.53 26.57
N LEU A 1150 -30.02 -16.57 25.93
CA LEU A 1150 -28.95 -15.77 26.53
C LEU A 1150 -29.14 -14.25 26.39
N SER A 1151 -30.15 -13.79 25.63
CA SER A 1151 -30.46 -12.36 25.47
C SER A 1151 -30.77 -11.65 26.80
N GLY A 1152 -31.17 -12.38 27.84
CA GLY A 1152 -31.32 -11.87 29.20
C GLY A 1152 -30.03 -11.31 29.83
N ILE A 1153 -28.85 -11.79 29.39
CA ILE A 1153 -27.53 -11.28 29.83
C ILE A 1153 -27.26 -9.89 29.26
N LYS A 1154 -27.77 -9.61 28.06
CA LYS A 1154 -27.57 -8.34 27.36
C LYS A 1154 -28.18 -7.16 28.12
N THR A 1155 -29.34 -7.34 28.75
CA THR A 1155 -30.07 -6.20 29.35
C THR A 1155 -29.34 -5.58 30.56
N PRO A 1156 -28.83 -6.36 31.53
CA PRO A 1156 -27.96 -5.84 32.58
C PRO A 1156 -26.66 -5.25 32.05
N ASN A 1157 -25.99 -5.92 31.10
CA ASN A 1157 -24.73 -5.44 30.51
C ASN A 1157 -24.91 -4.13 29.75
N ASP A 1158 -25.98 -3.99 28.97
CA ASP A 1158 -26.31 -2.75 28.26
C ASP A 1158 -26.61 -1.60 29.24
N LYS A 1159 -27.29 -1.89 30.36
CA LYS A 1159 -27.54 -0.89 31.41
C LYS A 1159 -26.23 -0.47 32.10
N ASN A 1160 -25.34 -1.41 32.39
CA ASN A 1160 -24.03 -1.13 33.00
C ASN A 1160 -23.11 -0.39 32.02
N LYS A 1161 -23.02 -0.82 30.75
CA LYS A 1161 -22.28 -0.14 29.67
C LYS A 1161 -22.75 1.30 29.46
N LYS A 1162 -24.06 1.54 29.58
CA LYS A 1162 -24.64 2.89 29.52
C LYS A 1162 -24.25 3.79 30.70
N ILE A 1163 -23.63 3.27 31.77
CA ILE A 1163 -23.22 4.04 32.94
C ILE A 1163 -21.69 4.08 33.07
N GLU A 1164 -20.99 2.96 32.90
CA GLU A 1164 -19.55 2.81 33.13
C GLU A 1164 -18.72 2.61 31.85
N GLY A 1165 -19.35 2.33 30.71
CA GLY A 1165 -18.67 1.84 29.51
C GLY A 1165 -18.32 0.34 29.60
N PRO A 1166 -17.60 -0.23 28.60
CA PRO A 1166 -17.24 -1.65 28.59
C PRO A 1166 -16.36 -2.04 29.78
N VAL A 1167 -16.61 -3.22 30.35
CA VAL A 1167 -15.83 -3.82 31.44
C VAL A 1167 -14.40 -4.12 30.96
N LEU A 1168 -13.39 -3.69 31.74
CA LEU A 1168 -11.99 -4.02 31.47
C LEU A 1168 -11.69 -5.48 31.80
N SER A 1169 -11.07 -6.18 30.85
CA SER A 1169 -10.39 -7.43 31.13
C SER A 1169 -9.17 -7.17 32.03
N GLN A 1170 -9.13 -7.75 33.23
CA GLN A 1170 -7.89 -7.81 34.00
C GLN A 1170 -6.88 -8.67 33.22
N GLY A 1171 -6.04 -8.00 32.42
CA GLY A 1171 -4.98 -8.65 31.64
C GLY A 1171 -3.73 -7.78 31.43
N SER A 1172 -3.72 -6.53 31.89
CA SER A 1172 -2.66 -5.58 31.53
C SER A 1172 -1.98 -4.86 32.70
N ASN A 1173 -2.50 -4.94 33.92
CA ASN A 1173 -1.96 -4.23 35.08
C ASN A 1173 -1.26 -5.15 36.09
N SER A 1174 -0.42 -6.05 35.58
CA SER A 1174 0.56 -6.76 36.39
C SER A 1174 1.92 -6.63 35.70
N ILE A 1175 2.66 -5.58 36.09
CA ILE A 1175 4.13 -5.49 36.23
C ILE A 1175 4.51 -4.01 36.18
N LYS A 1176 4.65 -3.41 37.37
CA LYS A 1176 5.66 -2.44 37.84
C LYS A 1176 5.09 -1.65 39.02
N LYS A 1177 5.24 -2.24 40.20
CA LYS A 1177 5.64 -1.47 41.37
C LYS A 1177 7.13 -1.21 41.26
#